data_AF-A0A522QWE4-F1
#
_entry.id   AF-A0A522QWE4-F1
#
_cell.length_a   1.000
_cell.length_b   1.000
_cell.length_c   1.000
_cell.angle_alpha   90.00
_cell.angle_beta   90.00
_cell.angle_gamma   90.00
#
_symmetry.space_group_name_H-M   'P 1'
#
loop_
_entity.id
_entity.type
_entity.pdbx_description
1 polymer ?
#
loop_
_entity_poly.entity_id
_entity_poly.type
_entity_poly.pdbx_seq_one_letter_code
_entity_poly.pdbx_strand_id
1 'polypeptide(L)'
;MFKHIYMKYLLGLDIGGTHIAGALVNAADGEMSDESYHKHTFHTSARREDILEEWIYSIECILKNSKIADLEGIGIAMPGPFDYVNGISLMKGLEKYDALYGMNIKDALKTALGLPENFPVCFRNDAVCFALGEAWKGAASAYQNVVAITLGTGLGAAFLENNKPIQHGENIPEGGTLYQIPYKGTKAEDYFSSRGILKRYEFYAGEKVDGVKAIYDRAMRKESVAIKTFSDFGNELAAFLEPWLFKFDADCLVMGGGISMASCFFIDDMKKRLKNHSLFLDVITSNLGDKAAILGAVKDFKNNKVNMDNSTYRKTNQYLLPVKKDAEGNKKYDIYPAFQLGDNKIYEGIDSLVEFIIAQKTVIMDGYAGVFWDKLKSDLAKIFPQKLKVNIADTRDWFLNQEEIDKLVMPYLGSKDSVWGTKCDKMLKDFFNKEKISNCLPDPDCDINIILGTGAALSSWKAPVIYFDMPKNELQYRMRAGSVTNLGNTRSQSDDEAYKRFYFVDWVLLNKHKKNILNKIEIIADSQRPDNITWMFFKNLECALQTMSENVFRVRPWFEAGAWGGQWIKKNLIGINREEVNYAWAFELITPENGLLFESKDLLLEVSFDFIMFLFNKNILGKNNAARFGDDFPIRFDFLDTVEGGNLSIQCHPSEKYIKENFGENFTQDETYYILDADKDAGVYLGFQEDIDPQQFREELEQSNQKSIPVEITRYVQYHPAKKHDFFLIPNSTIHSAGKGNLVLEISATPYIFTFKMYDWLRPDLDGEPRPINIEHAFNNLDFSRKGEKVKKELISKPVVINA
;
A
#
# COMPACT_ATOMS: atom_id res chain seq x y z
N MET A 1 11.50 -43.51 11.05
CA MET A 1 10.52 -44.37 10.35
C MET A 1 9.27 -43.53 10.16
N PHE A 2 8.85 -43.29 8.91
CA PHE A 2 7.72 -42.44 8.47
C PHE A 2 7.55 -41.05 9.11
N LYS A 3 8.12 -40.03 8.44
CA LYS A 3 7.52 -38.68 8.44
C LYS A 3 6.16 -38.81 7.76
N HIS A 4 5.06 -38.85 8.51
CA HIS A 4 3.79 -38.43 7.97
C HIS A 4 3.83 -36.90 7.87
N ILE A 5 4.22 -36.42 6.70
CA ILE A 5 3.95 -35.03 6.30
C ILE A 5 2.43 -34.92 6.29
N TYR A 6 1.85 -34.11 7.18
CA TYR A 6 0.44 -33.76 7.11
C TYR A 6 0.23 -33.04 5.77
N MET A 7 -0.39 -33.75 4.81
CA MET A 7 -0.75 -33.18 3.52
C MET A 7 -1.81 -32.11 3.77
N LYS A 8 -1.45 -30.88 3.42
CA LYS A 8 -2.22 -29.68 3.70
C LYS A 8 -3.01 -29.31 2.44
N TYR A 9 -4.33 -29.22 2.57
CA TYR A 9 -5.23 -29.00 1.45
C TYR A 9 -5.90 -27.62 1.53
N LEU A 10 -6.26 -27.12 0.35
CA LEU A 10 -6.99 -25.88 0.13
C LEU A 10 -8.28 -26.22 -0.60
N LEU A 11 -9.38 -25.60 -0.20
CA LEU A 11 -10.63 -25.72 -0.93
C LEU A 11 -10.67 -24.63 -2.01
N GLY A 12 -10.56 -25.03 -3.28
CA GLY A 12 -10.80 -24.14 -4.42
C GLY A 12 -12.26 -24.23 -4.86
N LEU A 13 -12.90 -23.08 -5.03
CA LEU A 13 -14.28 -22.94 -5.50
C LEU A 13 -14.35 -22.06 -6.75
N ASP A 14 -15.21 -22.45 -7.70
CA ASP A 14 -15.67 -21.67 -8.85
C ASP A 14 -17.18 -21.46 -8.73
N ILE A 15 -17.60 -20.23 -8.38
CA ILE A 15 -19.01 -19.87 -8.18
C ILE A 15 -19.48 -19.07 -9.39
N GLY A 16 -20.04 -19.76 -10.38
CA GLY A 16 -20.60 -19.13 -11.58
C GLY A 16 -22.02 -18.58 -11.36
N GLY A 17 -22.60 -17.99 -12.42
CA GLY A 17 -23.97 -17.47 -12.41
C GLY A 17 -25.09 -18.53 -12.51
N THR A 18 -24.76 -19.82 -12.50
CA THR A 18 -25.70 -20.96 -12.59
C THR A 18 -25.15 -22.24 -11.92
N HIS A 19 -23.97 -22.18 -11.33
CA HIS A 19 -23.26 -23.35 -10.82
C HIS A 19 -22.29 -22.99 -9.70
N ILE A 20 -21.96 -23.99 -8.90
CA ILE A 20 -20.80 -24.00 -8.02
C ILE A 20 -20.02 -25.27 -8.36
N ALA A 21 -18.72 -25.14 -8.63
CA ALA A 21 -17.80 -26.24 -8.76
C ALA A 21 -16.68 -26.08 -7.74
N GLY A 22 -16.11 -27.17 -7.26
CA GLY A 22 -15.02 -27.10 -6.30
C GLY A 22 -14.30 -28.41 -6.08
N ALA A 23 -13.09 -28.32 -5.56
CA ALA A 23 -12.25 -29.46 -5.20
C ALA A 23 -11.19 -29.06 -4.17
N LEU A 24 -10.61 -30.06 -3.51
CA LEU A 24 -9.43 -29.90 -2.69
C LEU A 24 -8.16 -29.94 -3.54
N VAL A 25 -7.27 -28.99 -3.30
CA VAL A 25 -5.96 -28.86 -3.96
C VAL A 25 -4.87 -28.96 -2.91
N ASN A 26 -3.89 -29.83 -3.16
CA ASN A 26 -2.71 -29.98 -2.31
C ASN A 26 -1.87 -28.69 -2.37
N ALA A 27 -1.65 -28.09 -1.21
CA ALA A 27 -1.03 -26.78 -1.08
C ALA A 27 0.50 -26.79 -1.33
N ALA A 28 1.12 -27.95 -1.55
CA ALA A 28 2.56 -28.07 -1.79
C ALA A 28 2.93 -28.08 -3.29
N ASP A 29 2.12 -28.76 -4.10
CA ASP A 29 2.40 -29.04 -5.52
C ASP A 29 1.28 -28.55 -6.45
N GLY A 30 0.11 -28.21 -5.93
CA GLY A 30 -1.05 -27.82 -6.74
C GLY A 30 -1.77 -28.99 -7.39
N GLU A 31 -1.59 -30.22 -6.93
CA GLU A 31 -2.38 -31.37 -7.39
C GLU A 31 -3.80 -31.32 -6.83
N MET A 32 -4.79 -31.40 -7.71
CA MET A 32 -6.21 -31.41 -7.33
C MET A 32 -6.69 -32.84 -7.11
N SER A 33 -7.38 -33.09 -5.99
CA SER A 33 -7.99 -34.38 -5.70
C SER A 33 -9.28 -34.57 -6.51
N ASP A 34 -9.22 -35.41 -7.55
CA ASP A 34 -10.39 -35.73 -8.38
C ASP A 34 -11.52 -36.41 -7.56
N GLU A 35 -11.20 -37.14 -6.48
CA GLU A 35 -12.22 -37.71 -5.57
C GLU A 35 -13.03 -36.64 -4.82
N SER A 36 -12.46 -35.44 -4.65
CA SER A 36 -13.13 -34.31 -4.00
C SER A 36 -13.89 -33.41 -4.99
N TYR A 37 -13.71 -33.58 -6.30
CA TYR A 37 -14.35 -32.70 -7.28
C TYR A 37 -15.88 -32.85 -7.25
N HIS A 38 -16.56 -31.74 -7.01
CA HIS A 38 -18.01 -31.65 -7.06
C HIS A 38 -18.43 -30.48 -7.94
N LYS A 39 -19.53 -30.65 -8.67
CA LYS A 39 -20.22 -29.57 -9.39
C LYS A 39 -21.71 -29.70 -9.19
N HIS A 40 -22.32 -28.60 -8.75
CA HIS A 40 -23.75 -28.46 -8.51
C HIS A 40 -24.30 -27.26 -9.32
N THR A 41 -25.56 -27.33 -9.76
CA THR A 41 -26.21 -26.33 -10.61
C THR A 41 -27.53 -25.86 -9.99
N PHE A 42 -27.69 -24.55 -9.81
CA PHE A 42 -28.79 -23.92 -9.09
C PHE A 42 -29.23 -22.62 -9.78
N HIS A 43 -30.37 -22.06 -9.37
CA HIS A 43 -30.91 -20.82 -9.93
C HIS A 43 -30.56 -19.60 -9.06
N THR A 44 -29.81 -18.64 -9.61
CA THR A 44 -29.32 -17.44 -8.90
C THR A 44 -30.36 -16.36 -8.62
N SER A 45 -31.61 -16.59 -9.02
CA SER A 45 -32.77 -15.72 -8.73
C SER A 45 -33.57 -16.18 -7.50
N ALA A 46 -33.05 -17.15 -6.74
CA ALA A 46 -33.61 -17.59 -5.47
C ALA A 46 -33.36 -16.55 -4.35
N ARG A 47 -33.84 -16.82 -3.13
CA ARG A 47 -33.57 -15.94 -1.98
C ARG A 47 -32.11 -16.05 -1.58
N ARG A 48 -31.64 -15.07 -0.79
CA ARG A 48 -30.28 -15.03 -0.24
C ARG A 48 -29.94 -16.30 0.53
N GLU A 49 -30.90 -16.77 1.33
CA GLU A 49 -30.78 -17.94 2.18
C GLU A 49 -30.64 -19.21 1.32
N ASP A 50 -31.56 -19.40 0.36
CA ASP A 50 -31.53 -20.51 -0.60
C ASP A 50 -30.17 -20.60 -1.34
N ILE A 51 -29.62 -19.47 -1.79
CA ILE A 51 -28.32 -19.42 -2.51
C ILE A 51 -27.16 -19.87 -1.60
N LEU A 52 -27.16 -19.45 -0.34
CA LEU A 52 -26.13 -19.84 0.62
C LEU A 52 -26.25 -21.31 1.01
N GLU A 53 -27.47 -21.83 1.19
CA GLU A 53 -27.72 -23.24 1.47
C GLU A 53 -27.14 -24.15 0.37
N GLU A 54 -27.35 -23.81 -0.93
CA GLU A 54 -26.77 -24.57 -2.04
C GLU A 54 -25.23 -24.49 -2.08
N TRP A 55 -24.63 -23.35 -1.71
CA TRP A 55 -23.18 -23.22 -1.61
C TRP A 55 -22.60 -24.05 -0.46
N ILE A 56 -23.23 -24.00 0.71
CA ILE A 56 -22.84 -24.78 1.90
C ILE A 56 -22.95 -26.28 1.59
N TYR A 57 -24.08 -26.71 1.02
CA TYR A 57 -24.31 -28.10 0.61
C TYR A 57 -23.23 -28.62 -0.35
N SER A 58 -22.88 -27.83 -1.37
CA SER A 58 -21.78 -28.16 -2.29
C SER A 58 -20.43 -28.30 -1.59
N ILE A 59 -20.11 -27.37 -0.67
CA ILE A 59 -18.87 -27.42 0.14
C ILE A 59 -18.85 -28.68 1.03
N GLU A 60 -19.95 -28.98 1.72
CA GLU A 60 -20.07 -30.19 2.53
C GLU A 60 -19.88 -31.47 1.70
N CYS A 61 -20.42 -31.52 0.48
CA CYS A 61 -20.21 -32.63 -0.45
C CYS A 61 -18.72 -32.80 -0.83
N ILE A 62 -18.00 -31.73 -1.14
CA ILE A 62 -16.56 -31.75 -1.47
C ILE A 62 -15.76 -32.34 -0.29
N LEU A 63 -16.00 -31.81 0.92
CA LEU A 63 -15.28 -32.22 2.12
C LEU A 63 -15.58 -33.68 2.48
N LYS A 64 -16.86 -34.07 2.48
CA LYS A 64 -17.30 -35.43 2.81
C LYS A 64 -16.75 -36.48 1.85
N ASN A 65 -16.70 -36.19 0.55
CA ASN A 65 -16.17 -37.12 -0.45
C ASN A 65 -14.66 -37.34 -0.29
N SER A 66 -13.93 -36.29 0.09
CA SER A 66 -12.46 -36.29 0.18
C SER A 66 -11.86 -37.10 1.35
N LYS A 67 -12.62 -37.31 2.43
CA LYS A 67 -12.13 -37.84 3.74
C LYS A 67 -10.98 -37.04 4.39
N ILE A 68 -10.69 -35.82 3.92
CA ILE A 68 -9.65 -34.95 4.45
C ILE A 68 -10.27 -34.03 5.52
N ALA A 69 -9.60 -33.93 6.67
CA ALA A 69 -10.07 -33.13 7.82
C ALA A 69 -9.41 -31.73 7.93
N ASP A 70 -8.18 -31.57 7.46
CA ASP A 70 -7.37 -30.36 7.67
C ASP A 70 -7.33 -29.48 6.40
N LEU A 71 -8.07 -28.37 6.42
CA LEU A 71 -7.97 -27.28 5.44
C LEU A 71 -7.04 -26.17 5.95
N GLU A 72 -6.18 -25.62 5.09
CA GLU A 72 -5.45 -24.37 5.37
C GLU A 72 -6.24 -23.10 4.98
N GLY A 73 -7.31 -23.23 4.19
CA GLY A 73 -8.16 -22.12 3.76
C GLY A 73 -9.02 -22.40 2.53
N ILE A 74 -9.80 -21.40 2.13
CA ILE A 74 -10.75 -21.46 0.99
C ILE A 74 -10.44 -20.34 -0.01
N GLY A 75 -10.15 -20.70 -1.27
CA GLY A 75 -10.01 -19.77 -2.38
C GLY A 75 -11.24 -19.80 -3.30
N ILE A 76 -11.80 -18.64 -3.62
CA ILE A 76 -13.08 -18.52 -4.33
C ILE A 76 -12.93 -17.65 -5.58
N ALA A 77 -13.11 -18.27 -6.75
CA ALA A 77 -13.37 -17.58 -8.01
C ALA A 77 -14.84 -17.11 -8.02
N MET A 78 -15.04 -15.78 -8.13
CA MET A 78 -16.33 -15.12 -7.98
C MET A 78 -16.56 -14.10 -9.11
N PRO A 79 -17.76 -14.01 -9.71
CA PRO A 79 -18.09 -12.98 -10.69
C PRO A 79 -18.20 -11.60 -10.06
N GLY A 80 -17.83 -10.57 -10.83
CA GLY A 80 -18.00 -9.17 -10.45
C GLY A 80 -19.37 -8.59 -10.82
N PRO A 81 -19.69 -7.37 -10.34
CA PRO A 81 -18.90 -6.54 -9.42
C PRO A 81 -18.97 -7.07 -7.98
N PHE A 82 -17.80 -7.11 -7.32
CA PHE A 82 -17.63 -7.72 -6.00
C PHE A 82 -16.43 -7.07 -5.30
N ASP A 83 -16.53 -6.82 -3.99
CA ASP A 83 -15.38 -6.44 -3.18
C ASP A 83 -14.62 -7.71 -2.80
N TYR A 84 -13.63 -8.05 -3.62
CA TYR A 84 -12.83 -9.26 -3.45
C TYR A 84 -11.95 -9.23 -2.19
N VAL A 85 -11.62 -8.05 -1.67
CA VAL A 85 -10.79 -7.87 -0.47
C VAL A 85 -11.61 -8.19 0.77
N ASN A 86 -12.76 -7.54 0.95
CA ASN A 86 -13.59 -7.73 2.13
C ASN A 86 -14.50 -8.96 2.02
N GLY A 87 -14.82 -9.40 0.80
CA GLY A 87 -15.75 -10.50 0.54
C GLY A 87 -17.20 -10.06 0.40
N ILE A 88 -17.45 -8.81 0.00
CA ILE A 88 -18.78 -8.21 -0.04
C ILE A 88 -19.33 -8.21 -1.46
N SER A 89 -20.55 -8.73 -1.66
CA SER A 89 -21.18 -8.69 -2.98
C SER A 89 -21.67 -7.28 -3.33
N LEU A 90 -21.25 -6.78 -4.50
CA LEU A 90 -21.68 -5.50 -5.06
C LEU A 90 -22.61 -5.68 -6.28
N MET A 91 -23.04 -6.92 -6.55
CA MET A 91 -23.89 -7.28 -7.69
C MET A 91 -25.30 -6.72 -7.51
N LYS A 92 -25.71 -5.79 -8.38
CA LYS A 92 -27.02 -5.12 -8.34
C LYS A 92 -27.49 -4.71 -9.73
N GLY A 93 -28.74 -4.99 -10.05
CA GLY A 93 -29.35 -4.77 -11.37
C GLY A 93 -28.84 -5.74 -12.44
N LEU A 94 -28.42 -6.96 -12.08
CA LEU A 94 -27.74 -7.89 -12.99
C LEU A 94 -28.49 -9.19 -13.26
N GLU A 95 -29.67 -9.38 -12.67
CA GLU A 95 -30.50 -10.61 -12.74
C GLU A 95 -29.86 -11.86 -12.08
N LYS A 96 -28.59 -11.74 -11.66
CA LYS A 96 -27.80 -12.75 -10.94
C LYS A 96 -27.29 -12.16 -9.62
N TYR A 97 -27.49 -12.88 -8.52
CA TYR A 97 -26.98 -12.53 -7.18
C TYR A 97 -27.40 -11.16 -6.60
N ASP A 98 -28.41 -10.49 -7.18
CA ASP A 98 -29.02 -9.27 -6.65
C ASP A 98 -29.43 -9.39 -5.16
N ALA A 99 -29.92 -10.56 -4.75
CA ALA A 99 -30.29 -10.84 -3.35
C ALA A 99 -29.09 -10.79 -2.38
N LEU A 100 -27.86 -10.92 -2.87
CA LEU A 100 -26.63 -10.89 -2.08
C LEU A 100 -26.05 -9.47 -1.94
N TYR A 101 -26.59 -8.45 -2.62
CA TYR A 101 -26.05 -7.08 -2.57
C TYR A 101 -25.82 -6.58 -1.13
N GLY A 102 -24.62 -6.06 -0.88
CA GLY A 102 -24.16 -5.56 0.42
C GLY A 102 -23.88 -6.63 1.48
N MET A 103 -23.99 -7.92 1.15
CA MET A 103 -23.71 -9.00 2.09
C MET A 103 -22.22 -9.35 2.12
N ASN A 104 -21.63 -9.46 3.30
CA ASN A 104 -20.32 -10.08 3.48
C ASN A 104 -20.43 -11.60 3.37
N ILE A 105 -20.07 -12.14 2.20
CA ILE A 105 -20.06 -13.57 1.91
C ILE A 105 -18.95 -14.28 2.68
N LYS A 106 -17.83 -13.61 2.97
CA LYS A 106 -16.72 -14.17 3.75
C LYS A 106 -17.17 -14.60 5.14
N ASP A 107 -17.85 -13.70 5.83
CA ASP A 107 -18.30 -13.93 7.21
C ASP A 107 -19.48 -14.90 7.25
N ALA A 108 -20.36 -14.85 6.25
CA ALA A 108 -21.46 -15.81 6.09
C ALA A 108 -20.94 -17.24 5.92
N LEU A 109 -19.97 -17.47 5.04
CA LEU A 109 -19.36 -18.79 4.83
C LEU A 109 -18.59 -19.25 6.08
N LYS A 110 -17.83 -18.37 6.74
CA LYS A 110 -17.14 -18.70 8.00
C LYS A 110 -18.12 -19.16 9.08
N THR A 111 -19.20 -18.39 9.27
CA THR A 111 -20.23 -18.67 10.28
C THR A 111 -20.93 -19.99 9.99
N ALA A 112 -21.35 -20.22 8.74
CA ALA A 112 -22.09 -21.42 8.34
C ALA A 112 -21.23 -22.69 8.44
N LEU A 113 -19.95 -22.62 8.09
CA LEU A 113 -19.01 -23.75 8.13
C LEU A 113 -18.34 -23.94 9.50
N GLY A 114 -18.68 -23.12 10.50
CA GLY A 114 -18.09 -23.19 11.85
C GLY A 114 -16.59 -22.87 11.90
N LEU A 115 -16.09 -22.08 10.94
CA LEU A 115 -14.66 -21.78 10.78
C LEU A 115 -14.20 -20.69 11.77
N PRO A 116 -12.95 -20.74 12.26
CA PRO A 116 -12.38 -19.67 13.07
C PRO A 116 -12.45 -18.29 12.40
N GLU A 117 -12.57 -17.23 13.21
CA GLU A 117 -12.65 -15.84 12.71
C GLU A 117 -11.44 -15.47 11.84
N ASN A 118 -10.24 -15.94 12.21
CA ASN A 118 -8.99 -15.74 11.48
C ASN A 118 -8.75 -16.76 10.34
N PHE A 119 -9.71 -17.64 10.04
CA PHE A 119 -9.53 -18.66 9.00
C PHE A 119 -9.44 -18.02 7.60
N PRO A 120 -8.44 -18.37 6.76
CA PRO A 120 -8.25 -17.74 5.46
C PRO A 120 -9.37 -18.07 4.46
N VAL A 121 -10.07 -17.03 4.00
CA VAL A 121 -11.05 -17.11 2.91
C VAL A 121 -10.78 -15.94 1.95
N CYS A 122 -10.36 -16.26 0.73
CA CYS A 122 -9.91 -15.30 -0.29
C CYS A 122 -10.86 -15.34 -1.49
N PHE A 123 -11.23 -14.17 -2.02
CA PHE A 123 -12.00 -14.05 -3.26
C PHE A 123 -11.13 -13.44 -4.36
N ARG A 124 -11.39 -13.82 -5.61
CA ARG A 124 -10.75 -13.24 -6.80
C ARG A 124 -11.71 -13.38 -7.99
N ASN A 125 -11.56 -12.51 -9.00
CA ASN A 125 -12.42 -12.56 -10.17
C ASN A 125 -12.33 -13.91 -10.91
N ASP A 126 -13.49 -14.43 -11.34
CA ASP A 126 -13.65 -15.68 -12.09
C ASP A 126 -12.77 -15.80 -13.35
N ALA A 127 -12.75 -14.79 -14.22
CA ALA A 127 -11.90 -14.79 -15.42
C ALA A 127 -10.41 -14.73 -15.09
N VAL A 128 -10.02 -13.99 -14.04
CA VAL A 128 -8.64 -13.95 -13.54
C VAL A 128 -8.20 -15.30 -12.96
N CYS A 129 -9.07 -15.96 -12.19
CA CYS A 129 -8.81 -17.31 -11.69
C CYS A 129 -8.67 -18.32 -12.84
N PHE A 130 -9.57 -18.29 -13.82
CA PHE A 130 -9.45 -19.13 -15.02
C PHE A 130 -8.09 -18.95 -15.71
N ALA A 131 -7.69 -17.70 -15.94
CA ALA A 131 -6.39 -17.37 -16.54
C ALA A 131 -5.22 -17.95 -15.75
N LEU A 132 -5.20 -17.73 -14.43
CA LEU A 132 -4.12 -18.17 -13.55
C LEU A 132 -3.99 -19.68 -13.47
N GLY A 133 -5.12 -20.41 -13.46
CA GLY A 133 -5.14 -21.87 -13.51
C GLY A 133 -4.60 -22.40 -14.84
N GLU A 134 -5.02 -21.83 -15.96
CA GLU A 134 -4.49 -22.19 -17.29
C GLU A 134 -2.99 -21.93 -17.41
N ALA A 135 -2.50 -20.79 -16.90
CA ALA A 135 -1.09 -20.44 -16.90
C ALA A 135 -0.26 -21.23 -15.86
N TRP A 136 -0.89 -21.94 -14.92
CA TRP A 136 -0.18 -22.74 -13.91
C TRP A 136 -0.14 -24.24 -14.22
N LYS A 137 -1.29 -24.81 -14.59
CA LYS A 137 -1.51 -26.25 -14.74
C LYS A 137 -2.19 -26.61 -16.05
N GLY A 138 -2.64 -25.62 -16.83
CA GLY A 138 -3.38 -25.83 -18.06
C GLY A 138 -2.54 -25.59 -19.31
N ALA A 139 -3.23 -25.32 -20.40
CA ALA A 139 -2.66 -25.25 -21.74
C ALA A 139 -1.81 -23.99 -21.98
N ALA A 140 -1.96 -22.95 -21.13
CA ALA A 140 -1.20 -21.71 -21.24
C ALA A 140 0.10 -21.69 -20.41
N SER A 141 0.46 -22.79 -19.74
CA SER A 141 1.61 -22.87 -18.81
C SER A 141 3.01 -22.66 -19.41
N ALA A 142 3.13 -22.65 -20.75
CA ALA A 142 4.40 -22.41 -21.45
C ALA A 142 4.64 -20.94 -21.86
N TYR A 143 3.65 -20.05 -21.70
CA TYR A 143 3.67 -18.67 -22.22
C TYR A 143 3.80 -17.64 -21.08
N GLN A 144 4.25 -16.43 -21.38
CA GLN A 144 4.38 -15.36 -20.37
C GLN A 144 3.26 -14.32 -20.50
N ASN A 145 2.96 -13.89 -21.74
CA ASN A 145 1.94 -12.90 -22.06
C ASN A 145 0.66 -13.61 -22.53
N VAL A 146 -0.24 -13.89 -21.60
CA VAL A 146 -1.45 -14.68 -21.84
C VAL A 146 -2.70 -13.79 -21.75
N VAL A 147 -3.46 -13.72 -22.82
CA VAL A 147 -4.85 -13.23 -22.79
C VAL A 147 -5.76 -14.44 -22.59
N ALA A 148 -6.56 -14.41 -21.53
CA ALA A 148 -7.53 -15.45 -21.23
C ALA A 148 -8.94 -14.90 -21.37
N ILE A 149 -9.83 -15.64 -22.05
CA ILE A 149 -11.25 -15.29 -22.15
C ILE A 149 -12.15 -16.46 -21.78
N THR A 150 -13.27 -16.15 -21.12
CA THR A 150 -14.33 -17.13 -20.81
C THR A 150 -15.61 -16.76 -21.56
N LEU A 151 -16.12 -17.70 -22.35
CA LEU A 151 -17.24 -17.50 -23.28
C LEU A 151 -18.44 -18.34 -22.82
N GLY A 152 -19.49 -17.68 -22.33
CA GLY A 152 -20.67 -18.35 -21.80
C GLY A 152 -21.91 -17.46 -21.78
N THR A 153 -22.61 -17.41 -20.65
CA THR A 153 -23.73 -16.47 -20.44
C THR A 153 -23.29 -15.00 -20.50
N GLY A 154 -22.02 -14.72 -20.18
CA GLY A 154 -21.32 -13.46 -20.44
C GLY A 154 -19.97 -13.66 -21.14
N LEU A 155 -19.16 -12.61 -21.15
CA LEU A 155 -17.78 -12.56 -21.67
C LEU A 155 -16.84 -12.18 -20.52
N GLY A 156 -16.08 -13.13 -19.98
CA GLY A 156 -14.99 -12.83 -19.05
C GLY A 156 -13.68 -12.65 -19.80
N ALA A 157 -12.79 -11.83 -19.24
CA ALA A 157 -11.44 -11.60 -19.77
C ALA A 157 -10.45 -11.33 -18.65
N ALA A 158 -9.19 -11.73 -18.86
CA ALA A 158 -8.06 -11.36 -18.03
C ALA A 158 -6.77 -11.34 -18.87
N PHE A 159 -5.84 -10.45 -18.51
CA PHE A 159 -4.54 -10.30 -19.14
C PHE A 159 -3.48 -10.70 -18.10
N LEU A 160 -2.58 -11.61 -18.45
CA LEU A 160 -1.46 -12.03 -17.61
C LEU A 160 -0.15 -11.65 -18.29
N GLU A 161 0.71 -10.95 -17.58
CA GLU A 161 2.10 -10.71 -17.98
C GLU A 161 3.02 -11.45 -17.00
N ASN A 162 4.00 -12.20 -17.50
CA ASN A 162 4.91 -12.99 -16.67
C ASN A 162 4.18 -13.84 -15.60
N ASN A 163 3.10 -14.51 -16.01
CA ASN A 163 2.22 -15.31 -15.14
C ASN A 163 1.43 -14.56 -14.04
N LYS A 164 1.43 -13.22 -14.03
CA LYS A 164 0.73 -12.36 -13.06
C LYS A 164 -0.41 -11.59 -13.72
N PRO A 165 -1.58 -11.40 -13.07
CA PRO A 165 -2.66 -10.62 -13.66
C PRO A 165 -2.33 -9.13 -13.67
N ILE A 166 -2.63 -8.47 -14.79
CA ILE A 166 -2.57 -7.02 -14.92
C ILE A 166 -3.96 -6.42 -15.16
N GLN A 167 -4.23 -5.27 -14.57
CA GLN A 167 -5.54 -4.60 -14.58
C GLN A 167 -5.47 -3.13 -15.02
N HIS A 168 -4.26 -2.56 -15.12
CA HIS A 168 -3.99 -1.20 -15.56
C HIS A 168 -2.83 -1.20 -16.57
N GLY A 169 -2.80 -0.21 -17.46
CA GLY A 169 -1.77 -0.02 -18.49
C GLY A 169 -2.37 0.41 -19.84
N GLU A 170 -1.64 1.21 -20.62
CA GLU A 170 -2.10 1.75 -21.91
C GLU A 170 -2.36 0.66 -22.98
N ASN A 171 -1.76 -0.51 -22.77
CA ASN A 171 -1.76 -1.65 -23.70
C ASN A 171 -2.94 -2.61 -23.50
N ILE A 172 -3.72 -2.47 -22.42
CA ILE A 172 -4.86 -3.33 -22.10
C ILE A 172 -6.14 -2.50 -21.90
N PRO A 173 -7.34 -3.12 -21.85
CA PRO A 173 -8.54 -2.42 -21.42
C PRO A 173 -8.51 -2.10 -19.93
N GLU A 174 -9.31 -1.12 -19.51
CA GLU A 174 -9.51 -0.79 -18.10
C GLU A 174 -9.98 -1.99 -17.27
N GLY A 175 -9.31 -2.21 -16.13
CA GLY A 175 -9.50 -3.38 -15.27
C GLY A 175 -9.03 -4.71 -15.87
N GLY A 176 -8.41 -4.70 -17.05
CA GLY A 176 -8.14 -5.92 -17.83
C GLY A 176 -9.42 -6.56 -18.41
N THR A 177 -10.53 -5.81 -18.51
CA THR A 177 -11.85 -6.38 -18.80
C THR A 177 -12.39 -6.02 -20.19
N LEU A 178 -13.05 -6.98 -20.87
CA LEU A 178 -13.56 -6.78 -22.24
C LEU A 178 -15.08 -6.57 -22.34
N TYR A 179 -15.85 -6.94 -21.32
CA TYR A 179 -17.31 -7.11 -21.39
C TYR A 179 -18.10 -5.84 -21.70
N GLN A 180 -17.70 -4.68 -21.14
CA GLN A 180 -18.37 -3.39 -21.34
C GLN A 180 -18.03 -2.70 -22.67
N ILE A 181 -16.99 -3.14 -23.39
CA ILE A 181 -16.46 -2.41 -24.54
C ILE A 181 -17.53 -2.33 -25.64
N PRO A 182 -17.83 -1.14 -26.19
CA PRO A 182 -18.80 -1.00 -27.28
C PRO A 182 -18.37 -1.76 -28.54
N TYR A 183 -19.26 -2.59 -29.06
CA TYR A 183 -19.05 -3.33 -30.31
C TYR A 183 -20.33 -3.42 -31.12
N LYS A 184 -20.28 -2.99 -32.39
CA LYS A 184 -21.40 -2.99 -33.36
C LYS A 184 -22.76 -2.53 -32.80
N GLY A 185 -22.77 -1.42 -32.05
CA GLY A 185 -23.98 -0.81 -31.51
C GLY A 185 -24.54 -1.46 -30.24
N THR A 186 -23.80 -2.39 -29.62
CA THR A 186 -24.11 -2.98 -28.31
C THR A 186 -22.84 -3.12 -27.48
N LYS A 187 -22.87 -3.82 -26.35
CA LYS A 187 -21.69 -4.16 -25.55
C LYS A 187 -21.09 -5.49 -26.03
N ALA A 188 -19.78 -5.66 -25.89
CA ALA A 188 -19.10 -6.90 -26.27
C ALA A 188 -19.73 -8.15 -25.62
N GLU A 189 -20.15 -8.07 -24.36
CA GLU A 189 -20.87 -9.16 -23.68
C GLU A 189 -22.16 -9.57 -24.41
N ASP A 190 -23.04 -8.63 -24.75
CA ASP A 190 -24.29 -8.91 -25.47
C ASP A 190 -24.07 -9.46 -26.89
N TYR A 191 -22.90 -9.23 -27.48
CA TYR A 191 -22.54 -9.65 -28.84
C TYR A 191 -21.82 -11.02 -28.90
N PHE A 192 -21.00 -11.33 -27.89
CA PHE A 192 -20.15 -12.53 -27.83
C PHE A 192 -20.59 -13.60 -26.83
N SER A 193 -21.55 -13.31 -25.94
CA SER A 193 -22.19 -14.31 -25.09
C SER A 193 -23.17 -15.22 -25.86
N SER A 194 -23.73 -16.20 -25.15
CA SER A 194 -24.83 -17.06 -25.61
C SER A 194 -25.98 -16.26 -26.21
N ARG A 195 -26.30 -15.09 -25.65
CA ARG A 195 -27.35 -14.19 -26.13
C ARG A 195 -27.04 -13.65 -27.53
N GLY A 196 -25.78 -13.29 -27.80
CA GLY A 196 -25.31 -12.82 -29.10
C GLY A 196 -25.30 -13.93 -30.16
N ILE A 197 -24.87 -15.14 -29.78
CA ILE A 197 -24.90 -16.31 -30.69
C ILE A 197 -26.33 -16.71 -31.05
N LEU A 198 -27.25 -16.75 -30.08
CA LEU A 198 -28.66 -17.05 -30.32
C LEU A 198 -29.32 -16.03 -31.27
N LYS A 199 -29.09 -14.73 -31.07
CA LYS A 199 -29.56 -13.67 -31.99
C LYS A 199 -28.98 -13.81 -33.40
N ARG A 200 -27.69 -14.17 -33.52
CA ARG A 200 -27.03 -14.41 -34.81
C ARG A 200 -27.61 -15.62 -35.54
N TYR A 201 -27.92 -16.70 -34.82
CA TYR A 201 -28.58 -17.87 -35.39
C TYR A 201 -30.01 -17.55 -35.83
N GLU A 202 -30.82 -16.91 -34.98
CA GLU A 202 -32.19 -16.49 -35.31
C GLU A 202 -32.23 -15.64 -36.58
N PHE A 203 -31.27 -14.73 -36.74
CA PHE A 203 -31.14 -13.89 -37.94
C PHE A 203 -30.82 -14.69 -39.22
N TYR A 204 -30.02 -15.76 -39.15
CA TYR A 204 -29.70 -16.58 -40.33
C TYR A 204 -30.69 -17.73 -40.60
N ALA A 205 -31.30 -18.29 -39.56
CA ALA A 205 -32.21 -19.44 -39.64
C ALA A 205 -33.69 -19.04 -39.78
N GLY A 206 -34.07 -17.85 -39.31
CA GLY A 206 -35.46 -17.42 -39.21
C GLY A 206 -36.25 -18.07 -38.07
N GLU A 207 -35.59 -18.82 -37.19
CA GLU A 207 -36.21 -19.51 -36.05
C GLU A 207 -35.38 -19.40 -34.76
N LYS A 208 -36.04 -19.53 -33.61
CA LYS A 208 -35.41 -19.56 -32.29
C LYS A 208 -35.09 -20.99 -31.88
N VAL A 209 -34.02 -21.16 -31.11
CA VAL A 209 -33.60 -22.45 -30.54
C VAL A 209 -33.28 -22.30 -29.06
N ASP A 210 -33.44 -23.39 -28.31
CA ASP A 210 -33.19 -23.43 -26.87
C ASP A 210 -31.68 -23.61 -26.57
N GLY A 211 -30.99 -22.49 -26.40
CA GLY A 211 -29.58 -22.44 -26.02
C GLY A 211 -28.57 -22.74 -27.15
N VAL A 212 -27.31 -22.37 -26.91
CA VAL A 212 -26.21 -22.54 -27.88
C VAL A 212 -25.95 -24.02 -28.21
N LYS A 213 -26.25 -24.94 -27.28
CA LYS A 213 -26.11 -26.38 -27.50
C LYS A 213 -26.97 -26.87 -28.68
N ALA A 214 -28.18 -26.34 -28.86
CA ALA A 214 -29.03 -26.72 -29.99
C ALA A 214 -28.40 -26.34 -31.34
N ILE A 215 -27.70 -25.19 -31.40
CA ILE A 215 -26.94 -24.75 -32.58
C ILE A 215 -25.73 -25.67 -32.80
N TYR A 216 -25.00 -26.02 -31.73
CA TYR A 216 -23.87 -26.97 -31.80
C TYR A 216 -24.32 -28.35 -32.34
N ASP A 217 -25.39 -28.92 -31.80
CA ASP A 217 -25.92 -30.23 -32.23
C ASP A 217 -26.37 -30.19 -33.71
N ARG A 218 -26.83 -29.03 -34.22
CA ARG A 218 -27.15 -28.80 -35.64
C ARG A 218 -25.90 -28.65 -36.52
N ALA A 219 -24.88 -27.92 -36.06
CA ALA A 219 -23.60 -27.78 -36.75
C ALA A 219 -22.89 -29.14 -36.89
N MET A 220 -22.95 -29.99 -35.84
CA MET A 220 -22.48 -31.37 -35.87
C MET A 220 -23.22 -32.24 -36.90
N ARG A 221 -24.51 -31.97 -37.15
CA ARG A 221 -25.30 -32.58 -38.25
C ARG A 221 -25.05 -31.94 -39.62
N LYS A 222 -24.05 -31.05 -39.73
CA LYS A 222 -23.66 -30.32 -40.94
C LYS A 222 -24.71 -29.34 -41.46
N GLU A 223 -25.56 -28.81 -40.58
CA GLU A 223 -26.45 -27.70 -40.93
C GLU A 223 -25.62 -26.46 -41.29
N SER A 224 -25.73 -25.98 -42.53
CA SER A 224 -24.90 -24.88 -43.06
C SER A 224 -25.09 -23.58 -42.30
N VAL A 225 -26.32 -23.29 -41.85
CA VAL A 225 -26.66 -22.09 -41.07
C VAL A 225 -26.01 -22.11 -39.68
N ALA A 226 -26.06 -23.26 -39.00
CA ALA A 226 -25.40 -23.44 -37.70
C ALA A 226 -23.87 -23.33 -37.80
N ILE A 227 -23.25 -23.96 -38.81
CA ILE A 227 -21.80 -23.81 -39.07
C ILE A 227 -21.44 -22.35 -39.35
N LYS A 228 -22.20 -21.67 -40.23
CA LYS A 228 -21.98 -20.26 -40.56
C LYS A 228 -22.10 -19.36 -39.32
N THR A 229 -23.03 -19.63 -38.42
CA THR A 229 -23.21 -18.87 -37.17
C THR A 229 -21.95 -18.89 -36.31
N PHE A 230 -21.29 -20.05 -36.17
CA PHE A 230 -20.04 -20.16 -35.42
C PHE A 230 -18.84 -19.58 -36.17
N SER A 231 -18.70 -19.85 -37.48
CA SER A 231 -17.67 -19.24 -38.34
C SER A 231 -17.69 -17.70 -38.23
N ASP A 232 -18.87 -17.09 -38.39
CA ASP A 232 -19.01 -15.64 -38.31
C ASP A 232 -18.77 -15.13 -36.89
N PHE A 233 -19.20 -15.86 -35.85
CA PHE A 233 -18.85 -15.55 -34.47
C PHE A 233 -17.33 -15.49 -34.23
N GLY A 234 -16.57 -16.50 -34.70
CA GLY A 234 -15.10 -16.52 -34.54
C GLY A 234 -14.39 -15.42 -35.32
N ASN A 235 -14.83 -15.12 -36.54
CA ASN A 235 -14.28 -14.02 -37.34
C ASN A 235 -14.47 -12.65 -36.67
N GLU A 236 -15.65 -12.40 -36.10
CA GLU A 236 -15.96 -11.14 -35.40
C GLU A 236 -15.27 -11.08 -34.04
N LEU A 237 -15.12 -12.22 -33.34
CA LEU A 237 -14.40 -12.29 -32.07
C LEU A 237 -12.90 -12.00 -32.28
N ALA A 238 -12.26 -12.57 -33.31
CA ALA A 238 -10.91 -12.16 -33.70
C ALA A 238 -10.84 -10.66 -33.99
N ALA A 239 -11.77 -10.11 -34.79
CA ALA A 239 -11.79 -8.68 -35.12
C ALA A 239 -11.92 -7.75 -33.89
N PHE A 240 -12.60 -8.21 -32.84
CA PHE A 240 -12.73 -7.49 -31.58
C PHE A 240 -11.50 -7.61 -30.67
N LEU A 241 -10.87 -8.79 -30.62
CA LEU A 241 -9.71 -9.06 -29.76
C LEU A 241 -8.40 -8.55 -30.37
N GLU A 242 -8.28 -8.53 -31.70
CA GLU A 242 -7.08 -8.18 -32.46
C GLU A 242 -6.36 -6.91 -31.97
N PRO A 243 -7.03 -5.76 -31.70
CA PRO A 243 -6.35 -4.57 -31.19
C PRO A 243 -5.75 -4.73 -29.79
N TRP A 244 -6.37 -5.57 -28.94
CA TRP A 244 -5.92 -5.81 -27.57
C TRP A 244 -4.80 -6.85 -27.52
N LEU A 245 -4.91 -7.92 -28.31
CA LEU A 245 -3.87 -8.93 -28.49
C LEU A 245 -2.57 -8.32 -29.03
N PHE A 246 -2.69 -7.37 -29.97
CA PHE A 246 -1.53 -6.66 -30.53
C PHE A 246 -0.93 -5.65 -29.56
N LYS A 247 -1.74 -4.79 -28.93
CA LYS A 247 -1.23 -3.81 -27.96
C LYS A 247 -0.54 -4.47 -26.76
N PHE A 248 -1.08 -5.58 -26.28
CA PHE A 248 -0.54 -6.31 -25.14
C PHE A 248 0.69 -7.17 -25.48
N ASP A 249 1.06 -7.31 -26.76
CA ASP A 249 2.12 -8.21 -27.21
C ASP A 249 1.91 -9.65 -26.69
N ALA A 250 0.72 -10.18 -26.98
CA ALA A 250 0.26 -11.46 -26.46
C ALA A 250 0.93 -12.66 -27.15
N ASP A 251 1.59 -13.52 -26.36
CA ASP A 251 2.10 -14.82 -26.81
C ASP A 251 0.94 -15.80 -27.10
N CYS A 252 -0.09 -15.77 -26.25
CA CYS A 252 -1.14 -16.79 -26.22
C CYS A 252 -2.53 -16.20 -25.91
N LEU A 253 -3.54 -16.63 -26.68
CA LEU A 253 -4.96 -16.49 -26.38
C LEU A 253 -5.54 -17.83 -25.94
N VAL A 254 -5.91 -17.97 -24.67
CA VAL A 254 -6.58 -19.17 -24.12
C VAL A 254 -8.08 -18.93 -23.92
N MET A 255 -8.89 -19.83 -24.47
CA MET A 255 -10.36 -19.75 -24.44
C MET A 255 -11.01 -20.84 -23.58
N GLY A 256 -11.86 -20.43 -22.64
CA GLY A 256 -12.71 -21.30 -21.82
C GLY A 256 -14.20 -20.96 -21.91
N GLY A 257 -14.99 -21.60 -21.03
CA GLY A 257 -16.44 -21.43 -20.97
C GLY A 257 -17.22 -22.28 -21.98
N GLY A 258 -18.53 -22.45 -21.75
CA GLY A 258 -19.37 -23.40 -22.49
C GLY A 258 -19.44 -23.19 -24.01
N ILE A 259 -19.16 -21.98 -24.51
CA ILE A 259 -19.12 -21.68 -25.95
C ILE A 259 -17.82 -22.21 -26.59
N SER A 260 -16.69 -22.29 -25.86
CA SER A 260 -15.42 -22.78 -26.43
C SER A 260 -15.48 -24.26 -26.83
N MET A 261 -16.46 -25.02 -26.32
CA MET A 261 -16.78 -26.39 -26.78
C MET A 261 -17.17 -26.46 -28.27
N ALA A 262 -17.63 -25.35 -28.86
CA ALA A 262 -17.93 -25.23 -30.29
C ALA A 262 -16.73 -24.77 -31.14
N SER A 263 -15.52 -24.65 -30.55
CA SER A 263 -14.29 -24.13 -31.19
C SER A 263 -13.96 -24.79 -32.52
N CYS A 264 -14.23 -26.08 -32.71
CA CYS A 264 -14.04 -26.79 -33.98
C CYS A 264 -14.78 -26.16 -35.19
N PHE A 265 -15.78 -25.30 -34.97
CA PHE A 265 -16.50 -24.57 -36.02
C PHE A 265 -16.03 -23.12 -36.23
N PHE A 266 -15.08 -22.62 -35.46
CA PHE A 266 -14.69 -21.19 -35.51
C PHE A 266 -13.22 -20.87 -35.24
N ILE A 267 -12.44 -21.75 -34.58
CA ILE A 267 -11.06 -21.46 -34.17
C ILE A 267 -10.12 -21.30 -35.37
N ASP A 268 -10.33 -22.05 -36.44
CA ASP A 268 -9.50 -21.97 -37.65
C ASP A 268 -9.71 -20.65 -38.39
N ASP A 269 -10.93 -20.13 -38.43
CA ASP A 269 -11.22 -18.83 -39.05
C ASP A 269 -10.71 -17.68 -38.18
N MET A 270 -10.82 -17.81 -36.85
CA MET A 270 -10.20 -16.90 -35.89
C MET A 270 -8.67 -16.85 -36.06
N LYS A 271 -8.01 -18.02 -36.20
CA LYS A 271 -6.57 -18.14 -36.48
C LYS A 271 -6.17 -17.55 -37.83
N LYS A 272 -6.93 -17.84 -38.91
CA LYS A 272 -6.69 -17.26 -40.26
C LYS A 272 -6.73 -15.74 -40.21
N ARG A 273 -7.71 -15.16 -39.50
CA ARG A 273 -7.83 -13.70 -39.36
C ARG A 273 -6.62 -13.12 -38.62
N LEU A 274 -6.32 -13.60 -37.42
CA LEU A 274 -5.23 -13.05 -36.59
C LEU A 274 -3.86 -13.19 -37.27
N LYS A 275 -3.62 -14.29 -38.00
CA LYS A 275 -2.36 -14.52 -38.74
C LYS A 275 -2.12 -13.52 -39.88
N ASN A 276 -3.17 -13.01 -40.52
CA ASN A 276 -3.02 -12.02 -41.61
C ASN A 276 -2.51 -10.66 -41.12
N HIS A 277 -2.47 -10.44 -39.80
CA HIS A 277 -2.06 -9.19 -39.15
C HIS A 277 -0.70 -9.30 -38.44
N SER A 278 0.12 -10.29 -38.82
CA SER A 278 1.51 -10.49 -38.36
C SER A 278 1.71 -10.77 -36.86
N LEU A 279 0.66 -11.19 -36.16
CA LEU A 279 0.74 -11.68 -34.78
C LEU A 279 1.33 -13.10 -34.72
N PHE A 280 2.42 -13.29 -33.99
CA PHE A 280 2.94 -14.61 -33.59
C PHE A 280 2.21 -15.10 -32.33
N LEU A 281 0.89 -15.25 -32.45
CA LEU A 281 -0.02 -15.57 -31.34
C LEU A 281 -0.50 -17.03 -31.44
N ASP A 282 -0.28 -17.81 -30.38
CA ASP A 282 -0.91 -19.11 -30.24
C ASP A 282 -2.35 -18.97 -29.73
N VAL A 283 -3.29 -19.68 -30.38
CA VAL A 283 -4.71 -19.63 -30.05
C VAL A 283 -5.16 -21.02 -29.64
N ILE A 284 -5.51 -21.18 -28.37
CA ILE A 284 -5.75 -22.46 -27.72
C ILE A 284 -7.06 -22.48 -26.92
N THR A 285 -7.57 -23.68 -26.65
CA THR A 285 -8.74 -23.91 -25.81
C THR A 285 -8.32 -24.60 -24.51
N SER A 286 -8.95 -24.22 -23.41
CA SER A 286 -8.76 -24.86 -22.10
C SER A 286 -9.08 -26.36 -22.16
N ASN A 287 -8.20 -27.17 -21.57
CA ASN A 287 -8.44 -28.59 -21.31
C ASN A 287 -8.91 -28.85 -19.86
N LEU A 288 -8.84 -27.83 -18.98
CA LEU A 288 -9.23 -27.93 -17.57
C LEU A 288 -10.71 -27.59 -17.34
N GLY A 289 -11.30 -26.72 -18.18
CA GLY A 289 -12.65 -26.18 -17.95
C GLY A 289 -12.74 -25.47 -16.60
N ASP A 290 -13.81 -25.73 -15.84
CA ASP A 290 -14.03 -25.16 -14.50
C ASP A 290 -12.87 -25.47 -13.52
N LYS A 291 -12.12 -26.56 -13.75
CA LYS A 291 -10.94 -26.91 -12.93
C LYS A 291 -9.86 -25.82 -12.99
N ALA A 292 -9.78 -25.02 -14.07
CA ALA A 292 -8.86 -23.89 -14.14
C ALA A 292 -9.21 -22.79 -13.14
N ALA A 293 -10.50 -22.41 -13.01
CA ALA A 293 -10.92 -21.42 -12.04
C ALA A 293 -10.68 -21.90 -10.59
N ILE A 294 -10.99 -23.17 -10.30
CA ILE A 294 -10.70 -23.83 -9.01
C ILE A 294 -9.20 -23.74 -8.68
N LEU A 295 -8.33 -24.13 -9.63
CA LEU A 295 -6.88 -24.09 -9.44
C LEU A 295 -6.33 -22.66 -9.31
N GLY A 296 -6.82 -21.70 -10.11
CA GLY A 296 -6.38 -20.32 -10.04
C GLY A 296 -6.84 -19.57 -8.79
N ALA A 297 -7.98 -19.96 -8.20
CA ALA A 297 -8.44 -19.44 -6.92
C ALA A 297 -7.52 -19.80 -5.75
N VAL A 298 -6.70 -20.85 -5.89
CA VAL A 298 -5.76 -21.34 -4.87
C VAL A 298 -4.28 -21.34 -5.30
N LYS A 299 -3.96 -21.08 -6.58
CA LYS A 299 -2.58 -20.94 -7.10
C LYS A 299 -1.76 -20.05 -6.18
N ASP A 300 -2.36 -18.91 -5.88
CA ASP A 300 -1.78 -17.91 -5.03
C ASP A 300 -2.37 -17.96 -3.61
N PHE A 301 -2.41 -19.13 -2.95
CA PHE A 301 -2.92 -19.22 -1.56
C PHE A 301 -1.81 -19.26 -0.48
N LYS A 302 -0.59 -19.63 -0.89
CA LYS A 302 0.65 -19.33 -0.14
C LYS A 302 1.34 -18.05 -0.63
N ASN A 303 1.09 -17.68 -1.89
CA ASN A 303 0.85 -16.27 -2.24
C ASN A 303 -0.54 -15.86 -1.65
N ASN A 304 -1.08 -14.63 -1.71
CA ASN A 304 -2.13 -14.10 -0.79
C ASN A 304 -1.76 -14.13 0.73
N LYS A 305 -0.92 -15.08 1.18
CA LYS A 305 0.17 -14.81 2.13
C LYS A 305 1.35 -14.06 1.47
N VAL A 306 1.49 -14.10 0.13
CA VAL A 306 2.00 -12.93 -0.60
C VAL A 306 1.00 -11.87 -0.32
N ASN A 307 1.39 -10.91 0.50
CA ASN A 307 0.52 -9.82 0.82
C ASN A 307 -0.79 -10.34 1.47
N MET A 308 -0.68 -10.76 2.75
CA MET A 308 -1.60 -10.16 3.74
C MET A 308 -1.35 -8.67 3.55
N ASP A 309 -2.20 -8.04 2.73
CA ASP A 309 -1.66 -7.11 1.74
C ASP A 309 -0.87 -6.01 2.41
N ASN A 310 0.21 -5.55 1.76
CA ASN A 310 0.74 -4.26 2.16
C ASN A 310 -0.44 -3.29 2.18
N SER A 311 -1.38 -3.32 1.21
CA SER A 311 -2.64 -2.56 1.30
C SER A 311 -3.57 -2.88 2.51
N THR A 312 -3.57 -4.09 3.10
CA THR A 312 -4.43 -4.42 4.27
C THR A 312 -3.94 -3.78 5.57
N TYR A 313 -2.63 -3.50 5.69
CA TYR A 313 -2.08 -2.89 6.90
C TYR A 313 -1.13 -1.71 6.65
N ARG A 314 -0.94 -1.26 5.41
CA ARG A 314 -0.07 -0.14 4.97
C ARG A 314 -0.64 0.49 3.68
N LYS A 315 -1.27 1.68 3.75
CA LYS A 315 -1.77 2.37 2.55
C LYS A 315 -0.59 3.07 1.83
N THR A 316 0.14 2.29 1.04
CA THR A 316 1.26 2.76 0.20
C THR A 316 1.59 1.76 -0.91
N ASN A 317 2.09 2.29 -2.03
CA ASN A 317 2.70 1.50 -3.10
C ASN A 317 4.22 1.29 -2.88
N GLN A 318 4.82 1.86 -1.82
CA GLN A 318 6.22 1.64 -1.51
C GLN A 318 6.50 0.23 -0.95
N TYR A 319 7.60 -0.34 -1.43
CA TYR A 319 8.11 -1.62 -0.95
C TYR A 319 8.49 -1.55 0.54
N LEU A 320 8.01 -2.53 1.29
CA LEU A 320 8.46 -2.77 2.66
C LEU A 320 9.97 -3.06 2.67
N LEU A 321 10.70 -2.75 3.76
CA LEU A 321 12.11 -3.12 3.84
C LEU A 321 12.25 -4.66 3.77
N PRO A 322 12.98 -5.21 2.79
CA PRO A 322 13.23 -6.64 2.72
C PRO A 322 14.06 -7.05 3.93
N VAL A 323 13.87 -8.30 4.39
CA VAL A 323 14.66 -8.86 5.49
C VAL A 323 16.15 -8.89 5.15
N LYS A 324 16.47 -9.05 3.86
CA LYS A 324 17.81 -9.21 3.33
C LYS A 324 18.07 -8.22 2.20
N LYS A 325 19.30 -7.76 2.08
CA LYS A 325 19.73 -6.89 0.98
C LYS A 325 20.10 -7.71 -0.26
N ASP A 326 19.67 -7.25 -1.43
CA ASP A 326 20.07 -7.86 -2.70
C ASP A 326 21.56 -7.62 -3.00
N ALA A 327 22.25 -8.67 -3.45
CA ALA A 327 23.69 -8.63 -3.71
C ALA A 327 24.09 -7.75 -4.92
N GLU A 328 23.14 -7.41 -5.81
CA GLU A 328 23.37 -6.61 -7.02
C GLU A 328 23.23 -5.09 -6.78
N GLY A 329 23.53 -4.63 -5.56
CA GLY A 329 23.37 -3.23 -5.13
C GLY A 329 23.85 -2.18 -6.14
N ASN A 330 22.97 -1.23 -6.46
CA ASN A 330 23.22 -0.21 -7.47
C ASN A 330 24.38 0.72 -7.06
N LYS A 331 25.50 0.62 -7.79
CA LYS A 331 26.73 1.39 -7.54
C LYS A 331 26.59 2.92 -7.70
N LYS A 332 25.47 3.43 -8.22
CA LYS A 332 25.23 4.88 -8.40
C LYS A 332 24.38 5.49 -7.28
N TYR A 333 23.31 4.82 -6.87
CA TYR A 333 22.38 5.31 -5.86
C TYR A 333 21.69 4.12 -5.19
N ASP A 334 21.83 4.02 -3.88
CA ASP A 334 21.27 2.96 -3.04
C ASP A 334 20.09 3.49 -2.23
N ILE A 335 18.92 2.86 -2.38
CA ILE A 335 17.70 3.14 -1.60
C ILE A 335 17.70 2.46 -0.23
N TYR A 336 18.65 1.55 0.02
CA TYR A 336 18.85 0.86 1.28
C TYR A 336 20.29 1.10 1.79
N PRO A 337 20.70 2.36 2.05
CA PRO A 337 22.08 2.72 2.42
C PRO A 337 22.43 2.27 3.84
N ALA A 338 22.71 0.98 4.00
CA ALA A 338 22.90 0.32 5.28
C ALA A 338 24.33 0.47 5.82
N PHE A 339 24.44 0.73 7.12
CA PHE A 339 25.71 0.77 7.85
C PHE A 339 26.15 -0.65 8.26
N GLN A 340 27.37 -1.02 7.91
CA GLN A 340 27.89 -2.39 8.08
C GLN A 340 28.30 -2.67 9.53
N LEU A 341 27.75 -3.73 10.12
CA LEU A 341 28.06 -4.19 11.48
C LEU A 341 29.06 -5.36 11.53
N GLY A 342 29.37 -5.96 10.38
CA GLY A 342 30.03 -7.27 10.30
C GLY A 342 29.08 -8.43 10.64
N ASP A 343 29.61 -9.65 10.72
CA ASP A 343 28.80 -10.87 10.87
C ASP A 343 28.25 -11.06 12.30
N ASN A 344 27.12 -11.80 12.38
CA ASN A 344 26.50 -12.27 13.63
C ASN A 344 26.09 -11.14 14.60
N LYS A 345 25.61 -10.01 14.06
CA LYS A 345 25.12 -8.87 14.84
C LYS A 345 23.61 -8.69 14.81
N ILE A 346 22.97 -9.01 13.68
CA ILE A 346 21.52 -9.02 13.50
C ILE A 346 21.04 -10.48 13.40
N TYR A 347 19.88 -10.75 13.98
CA TYR A 347 19.21 -12.04 13.99
C TYR A 347 17.81 -11.93 13.38
N GLU A 348 17.30 -13.03 12.84
CA GLU A 348 16.04 -13.11 12.09
C GLU A 348 14.99 -13.93 12.86
N GLY A 349 13.72 -13.52 12.78
CA GLY A 349 12.58 -14.23 13.33
C GLY A 349 12.35 -14.03 14.84
N ILE A 350 11.09 -14.21 15.25
CA ILE A 350 10.69 -14.21 16.66
C ILE A 350 11.16 -15.48 17.40
N ASP A 351 11.33 -16.61 16.69
CA ASP A 351 11.84 -17.86 17.24
C ASP A 351 13.24 -17.71 17.87
N SER A 352 14.14 -17.00 17.19
CA SER A 352 15.51 -16.77 17.70
C SER A 352 15.52 -15.84 18.93
N LEU A 353 14.54 -14.94 19.04
CA LEU A 353 14.37 -14.08 20.21
C LEU A 353 13.79 -14.84 21.41
N VAL A 354 12.97 -15.88 21.19
CA VAL A 354 12.41 -16.72 22.27
C VAL A 354 13.51 -17.45 23.04
N GLU A 355 14.64 -17.81 22.43
CA GLU A 355 15.78 -18.38 23.16
C GLU A 355 16.30 -17.44 24.25
N PHE A 356 16.40 -16.14 23.96
CA PHE A 356 16.76 -15.11 24.94
C PHE A 356 15.68 -14.98 26.03
N ILE A 357 14.40 -14.96 25.66
CA ILE A 357 13.29 -14.85 26.62
C ILE A 357 13.30 -16.04 27.61
N ILE A 358 13.52 -17.27 27.11
CA ILE A 358 13.65 -18.47 27.93
C ILE A 358 14.84 -18.38 28.89
N ALA A 359 15.98 -17.87 28.42
CA ALA A 359 17.17 -17.69 29.25
C ALA A 359 16.98 -16.65 30.38
N GLN A 360 16.29 -15.54 30.10
CA GLN A 360 16.04 -14.48 31.09
C GLN A 360 14.90 -14.80 32.06
N LYS A 361 13.94 -15.65 31.65
CA LYS A 361 12.69 -16.01 32.35
C LYS A 361 11.70 -14.86 32.52
N THR A 362 12.16 -13.68 32.91
CA THR A 362 11.32 -12.48 33.04
C THR A 362 11.83 -11.42 32.07
N VAL A 363 10.96 -10.91 31.19
CA VAL A 363 11.30 -9.88 30.20
C VAL A 363 10.24 -8.78 30.12
N ILE A 364 10.66 -7.59 29.70
CA ILE A 364 9.80 -6.45 29.38
C ILE A 364 9.84 -6.24 27.87
N MET A 365 8.70 -6.29 27.19
CA MET A 365 8.57 -6.04 25.75
C MET A 365 7.86 -4.70 25.53
N ASP A 366 8.63 -3.61 25.53
CA ASP A 366 8.14 -2.26 25.27
C ASP A 366 8.33 -1.91 23.78
N GLY A 367 7.71 -0.84 23.28
CA GLY A 367 7.86 -0.45 21.88
C GLY A 367 7.07 0.79 21.48
N TYR A 368 7.33 1.24 20.26
CA TYR A 368 6.70 2.44 19.70
C TYR A 368 5.20 2.24 19.38
N ALA A 369 4.50 3.30 18.99
CA ALA A 369 3.16 3.18 18.42
C ALA A 369 3.19 2.38 17.10
N GLY A 370 2.11 1.64 16.84
CA GLY A 370 1.92 0.85 15.62
C GLY A 370 2.64 -0.51 15.58
N VAL A 371 3.26 -0.93 16.67
CA VAL A 371 3.67 -2.33 16.88
C VAL A 371 2.43 -3.23 17.01
N PHE A 372 2.36 -4.33 16.27
CA PHE A 372 1.24 -5.27 16.32
C PHE A 372 1.33 -6.22 17.52
N TRP A 373 0.99 -5.71 18.70
CA TRP A 373 1.09 -6.43 19.97
C TRP A 373 0.29 -7.75 20.01
N ASP A 374 -0.93 -7.80 19.45
CA ASP A 374 -1.71 -9.05 19.38
C ASP A 374 -1.05 -10.12 18.53
N LYS A 375 -0.37 -9.72 17.45
CA LYS A 375 0.38 -10.64 16.60
C LYS A 375 1.59 -11.21 17.34
N LEU A 376 2.39 -10.35 17.99
CA LEU A 376 3.52 -10.78 18.81
C LEU A 376 3.07 -11.73 19.94
N LYS A 377 1.97 -11.40 20.64
CA LYS A 377 1.35 -12.24 21.68
C LYS A 377 0.90 -13.60 21.12
N SER A 378 0.27 -13.61 19.94
CA SER A 378 -0.16 -14.82 19.24
C SER A 378 1.02 -15.70 18.80
N ASP A 379 2.09 -15.10 18.27
CA ASP A 379 3.25 -15.82 17.77
C ASP A 379 4.09 -16.40 18.91
N LEU A 380 4.34 -15.62 19.97
CA LEU A 380 4.94 -16.12 21.22
C LEU A 380 4.20 -17.35 21.76
N ALA A 381 2.87 -17.30 21.82
CA ALA A 381 2.04 -18.40 22.32
C ALA A 381 2.11 -19.68 21.47
N LYS A 382 2.51 -19.60 20.20
CA LYS A 382 2.73 -20.77 19.32
C LYS A 382 4.12 -21.39 19.50
N ILE A 383 5.11 -20.57 19.85
CA ILE A 383 6.53 -20.93 19.84
C ILE A 383 6.98 -21.49 21.20
N PHE A 384 6.43 -20.98 22.30
CA PHE A 384 6.80 -21.50 23.62
C PHE A 384 6.52 -23.00 23.72
N PRO A 385 7.51 -23.81 24.16
CA PRO A 385 7.33 -25.25 24.32
C PRO A 385 6.14 -25.56 25.22
N GLN A 386 5.28 -26.51 24.84
CA GLN A 386 4.06 -26.93 25.57
C GLN A 386 4.28 -27.36 27.04
N LYS A 387 5.53 -27.41 27.51
CA LYS A 387 5.91 -27.76 28.88
C LYS A 387 6.24 -26.55 29.77
N LEU A 388 6.35 -25.34 29.23
CA LEU A 388 6.57 -24.12 30.01
C LEU A 388 5.24 -23.45 30.32
N LYS A 389 5.02 -23.07 31.59
CA LYS A 389 3.90 -22.21 31.99
C LYS A 389 4.31 -20.76 31.79
N VAL A 390 3.64 -20.06 30.88
CA VAL A 390 3.97 -18.68 30.48
C VAL A 390 2.88 -17.72 30.95
N ASN A 391 3.27 -16.70 31.72
CA ASN A 391 2.43 -15.56 32.05
C ASN A 391 2.70 -14.41 31.06
N ILE A 392 1.65 -13.81 30.50
CA ILE A 392 1.74 -12.65 29.62
C ILE A 392 0.77 -11.57 30.11
N ALA A 393 1.33 -10.51 30.71
CA ALA A 393 0.62 -9.29 31.05
C ALA A 393 0.66 -8.30 29.87
N ASP A 394 -0.47 -7.65 29.57
CA ASP A 394 -0.61 -6.73 28.44
C ASP A 394 -0.87 -5.32 28.97
N THR A 395 0.00 -4.35 28.68
CA THR A 395 -0.17 -2.99 29.22
C THR A 395 -1.41 -2.30 28.69
N ARG A 396 -1.96 -2.78 27.57
CA ARG A 396 -3.16 -2.20 26.95
C ARG A 396 -4.38 -2.28 27.88
N ASP A 397 -4.44 -3.29 28.74
CA ASP A 397 -5.50 -3.47 29.76
C ASP A 397 -5.46 -2.40 30.89
N TRP A 398 -4.41 -1.56 30.92
CA TRP A 398 -4.16 -0.57 31.96
C TRP A 398 -4.06 0.87 31.44
N PHE A 399 -4.35 1.14 30.16
CA PHE A 399 -4.65 2.51 29.74
C PHE A 399 -5.83 3.07 30.57
N LEU A 400 -5.86 4.39 30.72
CA LEU A 400 -7.08 5.11 31.08
C LEU A 400 -8.13 4.89 29.98
N ASN A 401 -9.41 5.10 30.30
CA ASN A 401 -10.45 4.93 29.28
C ASN A 401 -10.34 6.03 28.21
N GLN A 402 -10.92 5.78 27.03
CA GLN A 402 -10.74 6.69 25.89
C GLN A 402 -11.21 8.12 26.19
N GLU A 403 -12.31 8.32 26.94
CA GLU A 403 -12.75 9.67 27.31
C GLU A 403 -11.79 10.41 28.25
N GLU A 404 -11.07 9.69 29.12
CA GLU A 404 -10.04 10.27 29.98
C GLU A 404 -8.82 10.69 29.16
N ILE A 405 -8.42 9.86 28.20
CA ILE A 405 -7.31 10.16 27.29
C ILE A 405 -7.68 11.33 26.36
N ASP A 406 -8.88 11.33 25.78
CA ASP A 406 -9.34 12.41 24.90
C ASP A 406 -9.39 13.76 25.65
N LYS A 407 -9.76 13.78 26.94
CA LYS A 407 -9.66 14.98 27.81
C LYS A 407 -8.21 15.45 28.04
N LEU A 408 -7.24 14.53 28.09
CA LEU A 408 -5.81 14.86 28.17
C LEU A 408 -5.25 15.35 26.83
N VAL A 409 -5.75 14.83 25.70
CA VAL A 409 -5.25 15.10 24.34
C VAL A 409 -5.84 16.37 23.75
N MET A 410 -7.14 16.63 23.96
CA MET A 410 -7.89 17.74 23.34
C MET A 410 -7.21 19.12 23.39
N PRO A 411 -6.56 19.56 24.49
CA PRO A 411 -5.90 20.88 24.54
C PRO A 411 -4.76 21.09 23.53
N TYR A 412 -4.27 20.02 22.90
CA TYR A 412 -3.12 20.04 21.98
C TYR A 412 -3.50 19.90 20.50
N LEU A 413 -4.78 19.63 20.17
CA LEU A 413 -5.21 19.31 18.80
C LEU A 413 -5.68 20.50 17.95
N GLY A 414 -5.66 21.72 18.49
CA GLY A 414 -6.07 22.93 17.77
C GLY A 414 -7.53 22.91 17.32
N SER A 415 -7.83 23.54 16.18
CA SER A 415 -9.14 23.45 15.52
C SER A 415 -9.30 22.11 14.78
N LYS A 416 -10.54 21.69 14.55
CA LYS A 416 -10.83 20.40 13.90
C LYS A 416 -10.26 20.34 12.48
N ASP A 417 -10.59 21.35 11.67
CA ASP A 417 -10.28 21.44 10.23
C ASP A 417 -8.87 21.95 9.92
N SER A 418 -7.97 21.90 10.91
CA SER A 418 -6.54 22.22 10.78
C SER A 418 -5.69 20.98 10.98
N VAL A 419 -4.61 20.85 10.22
CA VAL A 419 -3.57 19.83 10.43
C VAL A 419 -2.61 20.16 11.58
N TRP A 420 -2.65 21.39 12.10
CA TRP A 420 -1.76 21.85 13.17
C TRP A 420 -2.40 21.89 14.56
N GLY A 421 -1.59 21.59 15.56
CA GLY A 421 -1.86 21.69 16.99
C GLY A 421 -0.66 22.28 17.74
N THR A 422 -0.49 21.88 19.00
CA THR A 422 0.57 22.40 19.89
C THR A 422 1.28 21.26 20.63
N LYS A 423 2.62 21.28 20.71
CA LYS A 423 3.39 20.17 21.32
C LYS A 423 2.97 19.84 22.77
N CYS A 424 2.73 18.55 23.04
CA CYS A 424 2.24 18.06 24.33
C CYS A 424 3.29 18.12 25.47
N ASP A 425 2.88 18.64 26.63
CA ASP A 425 3.73 18.72 27.83
C ASP A 425 3.66 17.48 28.75
N LYS A 426 2.69 16.58 28.54
CA LYS A 426 2.45 15.37 29.35
C LYS A 426 3.55 14.30 29.18
N MET A 427 3.44 13.22 29.97
CA MET A 427 4.29 12.03 29.91
C MET A 427 3.46 10.77 29.61
N LEU A 428 4.05 9.76 28.97
CA LEU A 428 3.33 8.52 28.60
C LEU A 428 2.61 7.86 29.80
N LYS A 429 3.22 7.88 30.98
CA LYS A 429 2.64 7.38 32.25
C LYS A 429 1.33 8.03 32.67
N ASP A 430 0.97 9.19 32.11
CA ASP A 430 -0.27 9.89 32.43
C ASP A 430 -1.47 9.33 31.64
N PHE A 431 -1.22 8.49 30.62
CA PHE A 431 -2.25 7.76 29.88
C PHE A 431 -2.60 6.40 30.52
N PHE A 432 -1.95 6.03 31.64
CA PHE A 432 -2.14 4.75 32.32
C PHE A 432 -2.78 4.89 33.70
N ASN A 433 -3.54 3.88 34.11
CA ASN A 433 -3.88 3.67 35.50
C ASN A 433 -2.58 3.31 36.28
N LYS A 434 -2.07 4.29 37.02
CA LYS A 434 -0.76 4.22 37.71
C LYS A 434 -0.70 3.10 38.76
N GLU A 435 -1.81 2.76 39.39
CA GLU A 435 -1.86 1.65 40.37
C GLU A 435 -1.77 0.30 39.67
N LYS A 436 -2.57 0.05 38.62
CA LYS A 436 -2.54 -1.21 37.86
C LYS A 436 -1.15 -1.54 37.32
N ILE A 437 -0.49 -0.59 36.65
CA ILE A 437 0.83 -0.81 36.04
C ILE A 437 1.97 -0.93 37.08
N SER A 438 1.85 -0.28 38.24
CA SER A 438 2.86 -0.37 39.32
C SER A 438 2.72 -1.67 40.13
N ASN A 439 1.48 -2.13 40.33
CA ASN A 439 1.14 -3.30 41.15
C ASN A 439 1.12 -4.61 40.36
N CYS A 440 1.23 -4.58 39.02
CA CYS A 440 1.46 -5.79 38.25
C CYS A 440 2.84 -6.38 38.61
N LEU A 441 2.85 -7.60 39.13
CA LEU A 441 4.07 -8.35 39.47
C LEU A 441 4.15 -9.62 38.61
N PRO A 442 5.36 -10.17 38.38
CA PRO A 442 5.52 -11.51 37.80
C PRO A 442 4.78 -12.58 38.62
N ASP A 443 4.15 -13.54 37.95
CA ASP A 443 3.58 -14.74 38.58
C ASP A 443 4.73 -15.70 38.96
N PRO A 444 4.97 -15.96 40.27
CA PRO A 444 6.02 -16.87 40.71
C PRO A 444 5.74 -18.34 40.35
N ASP A 445 4.49 -18.69 40.02
CA ASP A 445 4.11 -20.03 39.60
C ASP A 445 4.30 -20.24 38.08
N CYS A 446 4.82 -19.27 37.34
CA CYS A 446 5.12 -19.39 35.89
C CYS A 446 6.64 -19.50 35.64
N ASP A 447 7.02 -20.37 34.70
CA ASP A 447 8.41 -20.53 34.25
C ASP A 447 8.91 -19.26 33.54
N ILE A 448 8.04 -18.65 32.74
CA ILE A 448 8.30 -17.46 31.93
C ILE A 448 7.27 -16.37 32.27
N ASN A 449 7.73 -15.14 32.45
CA ASN A 449 6.94 -13.96 32.73
C ASN A 449 7.25 -12.86 31.71
N ILE A 450 6.22 -12.43 30.98
CA ILE A 450 6.31 -11.38 29.98
C ILE A 450 5.34 -10.27 30.36
N ILE A 451 5.81 -9.03 30.36
CA ILE A 451 4.95 -7.86 30.24
C ILE A 451 5.19 -7.27 28.85
N LEU A 452 4.14 -7.14 28.05
CA LEU A 452 4.22 -6.60 26.69
C LEU A 452 3.27 -5.43 26.46
N GLY A 453 3.60 -4.61 25.47
CA GLY A 453 2.81 -3.45 25.08
C GLY A 453 3.59 -2.15 25.20
N THR A 454 3.17 -1.15 24.43
CA THR A 454 3.72 0.21 24.53
C THR A 454 3.62 0.70 25.97
N GLY A 455 4.74 1.15 26.54
CA GLY A 455 4.84 1.57 27.94
C GLY A 455 5.13 0.44 28.95
N ALA A 456 5.41 -0.81 28.54
CA ALA A 456 5.76 -1.91 29.44
C ALA A 456 6.89 -1.59 30.45
N ALA A 457 7.88 -0.78 30.07
CA ALA A 457 8.99 -0.36 30.93
C ALA A 457 8.64 0.74 31.95
N LEU A 458 7.35 1.16 32.01
CA LEU A 458 6.76 1.94 33.11
C LEU A 458 6.40 1.08 34.32
N SER A 459 6.33 -0.25 34.15
CA SER A 459 6.11 -1.19 35.26
C SER A 459 7.25 -1.18 36.28
N SER A 460 6.99 -1.77 37.44
CA SER A 460 7.97 -1.94 38.52
C SER A 460 8.93 -3.13 38.31
N TRP A 461 8.83 -3.83 37.16
CA TRP A 461 9.58 -5.05 36.88
C TRP A 461 11.08 -4.78 36.73
N LYS A 462 11.90 -5.68 37.29
CA LYS A 462 13.37 -5.65 37.20
C LYS A 462 13.84 -6.73 36.24
N ALA A 463 13.70 -6.45 34.96
CA ALA A 463 13.99 -7.37 33.86
C ALA A 463 14.55 -6.60 32.64
N PRO A 464 15.30 -7.27 31.75
CA PRO A 464 15.81 -6.65 30.52
C PRO A 464 14.66 -6.20 29.62
N VAL A 465 14.82 -5.04 28.98
CA VAL A 465 13.86 -4.51 28.01
C VAL A 465 14.24 -4.94 26.60
N ILE A 466 13.30 -5.60 25.93
CA ILE A 466 13.27 -5.79 24.48
C ILE A 466 12.43 -4.64 23.94
N TYR A 467 13.02 -3.76 23.13
CA TYR A 467 12.33 -2.60 22.56
C TYR A 467 11.97 -2.85 21.10
N PHE A 468 10.68 -2.81 20.77
CA PHE A 468 10.16 -2.92 19.41
C PHE A 468 10.04 -1.53 18.80
N ASP A 469 10.87 -1.24 17.79
CA ASP A 469 10.90 0.06 17.13
C ASP A 469 10.31 0.01 15.72
N MET A 470 9.97 1.19 15.20
CA MET A 470 9.45 1.38 13.86
C MET A 470 9.70 2.82 13.38
N PRO A 471 10.23 3.03 12.16
CA PRO A 471 10.26 4.33 11.49
C PRO A 471 8.86 4.98 11.38
N LYS A 472 8.79 6.31 11.43
CA LYS A 472 7.48 7.00 11.53
C LYS A 472 6.77 7.17 10.17
N ASN A 473 7.48 7.02 9.05
CA ASN A 473 6.85 6.85 7.73
C ASN A 473 6.06 5.53 7.65
N GLU A 474 6.63 4.43 8.15
CA GLU A 474 5.93 3.14 8.24
C GLU A 474 4.68 3.23 9.13
N LEU A 475 4.79 3.89 10.30
CA LEU A 475 3.65 4.17 11.16
C LEU A 475 2.51 4.89 10.41
N GLN A 476 2.84 5.85 9.54
CA GLN A 476 1.85 6.56 8.74
C GLN A 476 1.22 5.71 7.66
N TYR A 477 1.95 4.82 6.98
CA TYR A 477 1.32 3.87 6.08
C TYR A 477 0.33 2.98 6.82
N ARG A 478 0.70 2.52 8.03
CA ARG A 478 -0.18 1.72 8.88
C ARG A 478 -1.42 2.46 9.35
N MET A 479 -1.27 3.73 9.72
CA MET A 479 -2.34 4.65 10.10
C MET A 479 -3.31 4.87 8.92
N ARG A 480 -2.79 5.19 7.73
CA ARG A 480 -3.58 5.42 6.50
C ARG A 480 -4.31 4.18 5.99
N ALA A 481 -3.90 2.97 6.41
CA ALA A 481 -4.65 1.73 6.20
C ALA A 481 -5.70 1.45 7.30
N GLY A 482 -5.78 2.29 8.33
CA GLY A 482 -6.65 2.07 9.50
C GLY A 482 -6.22 0.90 10.41
N SER A 483 -5.04 0.31 10.19
CA SER A 483 -4.57 -0.89 10.91
C SER A 483 -4.00 -0.62 12.30
N VAL A 484 -3.68 0.63 12.59
CA VAL A 484 -3.17 1.10 13.88
C VAL A 484 -3.87 2.40 14.26
N THR A 485 -4.05 2.60 15.56
CA THR A 485 -4.70 3.79 16.13
C THR A 485 -3.73 4.59 16.98
N ASN A 486 -4.09 5.83 17.29
CA ASN A 486 -3.41 6.63 18.31
C ASN A 486 -3.49 5.96 19.70
N LEU A 487 -2.57 6.32 20.59
CA LEU A 487 -2.45 5.68 21.90
C LEU A 487 -3.76 5.78 22.71
N GLY A 488 -4.34 4.63 23.04
CA GLY A 488 -5.60 4.53 23.80
C GLY A 488 -6.89 4.62 22.98
N ASN A 489 -6.81 4.85 21.66
CA ASN A 489 -8.00 4.84 20.80
C ASN A 489 -8.44 3.43 20.43
N THR A 490 -9.75 3.18 20.57
CA THR A 490 -10.37 1.90 20.17
C THR A 490 -10.76 1.83 18.68
N ARG A 491 -10.70 2.96 17.97
CA ARG A 491 -11.07 3.10 16.55
C ARG A 491 -10.17 4.10 15.86
N SER A 492 -10.01 3.94 14.55
CA SER A 492 -9.27 4.87 13.69
C SER A 492 -10.06 6.18 13.50
N GLN A 493 -9.34 7.29 13.42
CA GLN A 493 -9.87 8.61 13.06
C GLN A 493 -9.64 8.85 11.55
N SER A 494 -9.96 10.05 11.04
CA SER A 494 -9.48 10.44 9.70
C SER A 494 -7.95 10.58 9.71
N ASP A 495 -7.32 10.42 8.54
CA ASP A 495 -5.86 10.46 8.39
C ASP A 495 -5.26 11.76 8.97
N ASP A 496 -5.89 12.92 8.71
CA ASP A 496 -5.46 14.22 9.24
C ASP A 496 -5.59 14.33 10.76
N GLU A 497 -6.69 13.86 11.36
CA GLU A 497 -6.88 13.90 12.82
C GLU A 497 -5.89 12.96 13.52
N ALA A 498 -5.69 11.75 12.97
CA ALA A 498 -4.78 10.76 13.50
C ALA A 498 -3.32 11.22 13.41
N TYR A 499 -2.91 11.77 12.25
CA TYR A 499 -1.58 12.31 12.02
C TYR A 499 -1.29 13.50 12.94
N LYS A 500 -2.22 14.46 13.05
CA LYS A 500 -2.11 15.61 13.96
C LYS A 500 -1.89 15.15 15.40
N ARG A 501 -2.67 14.19 15.89
CA ARG A 501 -2.50 13.62 17.24
C ARG A 501 -1.17 12.88 17.37
N PHE A 502 -0.73 12.13 16.36
CA PHE A 502 0.58 11.48 16.35
C PHE A 502 1.71 12.50 16.51
N TYR A 503 1.75 13.52 15.65
CA TYR A 503 2.82 14.53 15.64
C TYR A 503 2.85 15.35 16.93
N PHE A 504 1.73 15.94 17.36
CA PHE A 504 1.71 16.88 18.49
C PHE A 504 1.65 16.20 19.86
N VAL A 505 1.17 14.96 19.94
CA VAL A 505 0.95 14.24 21.20
C VAL A 505 1.71 12.93 21.26
N ASP A 506 1.27 11.90 20.54
CA ASP A 506 1.75 10.53 20.80
C ASP A 506 3.27 10.39 20.58
N TRP A 507 3.82 10.94 19.49
CA TRP A 507 5.27 10.91 19.21
C TRP A 507 6.06 11.67 20.27
N VAL A 508 5.52 12.77 20.79
CA VAL A 508 6.15 13.55 21.88
C VAL A 508 6.20 12.72 23.17
N LEU A 509 5.13 11.99 23.50
CA LEU A 509 5.08 11.10 24.66
C LEU A 509 6.03 9.90 24.51
N LEU A 510 6.03 9.28 23.33
CA LEU A 510 6.81 8.08 23.02
C LEU A 510 8.29 8.38 22.90
N ASN A 511 8.70 9.51 22.32
CA ASN A 511 10.10 9.91 22.24
C ASN A 511 10.66 10.23 23.63
N LYS A 512 9.92 10.96 24.48
CA LYS A 512 10.27 11.16 25.90
C LYS A 512 10.41 9.81 26.62
N HIS A 513 9.50 8.87 26.41
CA HIS A 513 9.56 7.53 27.01
C HIS A 513 10.76 6.72 26.53
N LYS A 514 10.94 6.58 25.21
CA LYS A 514 12.07 5.92 24.53
C LYS A 514 13.40 6.42 25.09
N LYS A 515 13.60 7.75 25.17
CA LYS A 515 14.82 8.35 25.73
C LYS A 515 15.02 8.02 27.22
N ASN A 516 13.96 8.01 28.02
CA ASN A 516 14.04 7.73 29.45
C ASN A 516 14.35 6.25 29.80
N ILE A 517 14.22 5.33 28.84
CA ILE A 517 14.45 3.89 29.07
C ILE A 517 15.69 3.33 28.35
N LEU A 518 16.45 4.14 27.61
CA LEU A 518 17.61 3.70 26.81
C LEU A 518 18.57 2.79 27.60
N ASN A 519 18.87 3.16 28.84
CA ASN A 519 19.77 2.40 29.72
C ASN A 519 19.18 1.08 30.28
N LYS A 520 17.94 0.74 29.92
CA LYS A 520 17.27 -0.54 30.23
C LYS A 520 17.14 -1.45 29.01
N ILE A 521 17.36 -0.93 27.80
CA ILE A 521 17.18 -1.69 26.55
C ILE A 521 18.37 -2.63 26.38
N GLU A 522 18.09 -3.93 26.38
CA GLU A 522 19.06 -5.00 26.13
C GLU A 522 19.00 -5.46 24.66
N ILE A 523 17.79 -5.46 24.07
CA ILE A 523 17.55 -5.84 22.67
C ILE A 523 16.72 -4.75 21.98
N ILE A 524 17.09 -4.43 20.75
CA ILE A 524 16.31 -3.64 19.80
C ILE A 524 15.76 -4.57 18.72
N ALA A 525 14.47 -4.48 18.43
CA ALA A 525 13.78 -5.28 17.43
C ALA A 525 13.08 -4.36 16.41
N ASP A 526 13.38 -4.57 15.13
CA ASP A 526 12.72 -3.91 14.01
C ASP A 526 11.38 -4.63 13.72
N SER A 527 10.28 -3.87 13.85
CA SER A 527 8.90 -4.35 13.77
C SER A 527 8.14 -3.95 12.49
N GLN A 528 8.80 -3.32 11.50
CA GLN A 528 8.12 -2.99 10.22
C GLN A 528 7.70 -4.26 9.44
N ARG A 529 8.30 -5.42 9.70
CA ARG A 529 7.91 -6.73 9.14
C ARG A 529 7.13 -7.58 10.17
N PRO A 530 5.79 -7.64 10.11
CA PRO A 530 5.00 -8.33 11.15
C PRO A 530 5.27 -9.84 11.24
N ASP A 531 5.56 -10.49 10.11
CA ASP A 531 5.82 -11.93 10.03
C ASP A 531 7.29 -12.32 10.17
N ASN A 532 8.23 -11.36 10.06
CA ASN A 532 9.66 -11.65 10.12
C ASN A 532 10.46 -10.46 10.66
N ILE A 533 10.34 -10.25 11.97
CA ILE A 533 11.14 -9.26 12.69
C ILE A 533 12.63 -9.57 12.57
N THR A 534 13.46 -8.54 12.67
CA THR A 534 14.91 -8.70 12.86
C THR A 534 15.32 -7.97 14.13
N TRP A 535 16.26 -8.51 14.89
CA TRP A 535 16.66 -7.93 16.17
C TRP A 535 18.17 -7.97 16.38
N MET A 536 18.67 -7.13 17.28
CA MET A 536 20.05 -7.18 17.75
C MET A 536 20.16 -6.76 19.22
N PHE A 537 21.25 -7.16 19.89
CA PHE A 537 21.61 -6.61 21.19
C PHE A 537 21.85 -5.10 21.08
N PHE A 538 21.26 -4.32 21.98
CA PHE A 538 21.31 -2.85 21.97
C PHE A 538 22.75 -2.31 22.02
N LYS A 539 23.66 -3.02 22.68
CA LYS A 539 25.09 -2.69 22.68
C LYS A 539 25.73 -2.68 21.29
N ASN A 540 25.28 -3.55 20.36
CA ASN A 540 25.76 -3.51 18.98
C ASN A 540 25.27 -2.23 18.27
N LEU A 541 24.01 -1.84 18.51
CA LEU A 541 23.45 -0.58 18.01
C LEU A 541 24.22 0.63 18.58
N GLU A 542 24.45 0.68 19.89
CA GLU A 542 25.16 1.79 20.55
C GLU A 542 26.56 2.02 19.95
N CYS A 543 27.35 0.96 19.79
CA CYS A 543 28.68 1.06 19.16
C CYS A 543 28.61 1.49 17.68
N ALA A 544 27.60 1.02 16.94
CA ALA A 544 27.40 1.41 15.54
C ALA A 544 26.99 2.88 15.43
N LEU A 545 26.03 3.34 16.23
CA LEU A 545 25.58 4.73 16.31
C LEU A 545 26.70 5.68 16.74
N GLN A 546 27.56 5.28 17.67
CA GLN A 546 28.74 6.06 18.01
C GLN A 546 29.64 6.25 16.78
N THR A 547 29.95 5.15 16.09
CA THR A 547 30.80 5.17 14.89
C THR A 547 30.17 6.02 13.78
N MET A 548 28.86 5.88 13.53
CA MET A 548 28.12 6.71 12.56
C MET A 548 28.16 8.19 12.94
N SER A 549 28.04 8.53 14.23
CA SER A 549 28.04 9.93 14.68
C SER A 549 29.37 10.66 14.47
N GLU A 550 30.45 9.92 14.25
CA GLU A 550 31.81 10.41 14.01
C GLU A 550 32.21 10.31 12.53
N ASN A 551 31.29 9.90 11.64
CA ASN A 551 31.52 9.62 10.21
C ASN A 551 30.39 10.17 9.32
N VAL A 552 30.52 9.99 8.01
CA VAL A 552 29.45 10.29 7.03
C VAL A 552 28.51 9.10 6.93
N PHE A 553 27.20 9.34 6.98
CA PHE A 553 26.15 8.33 6.80
C PHE A 553 24.96 8.91 6.01
N ARG A 554 24.06 8.04 5.55
CA ARG A 554 22.73 8.38 5.03
C ARG A 554 21.67 7.69 5.88
N VAL A 555 20.47 8.23 5.89
CA VAL A 555 19.27 7.53 6.37
C VAL A 555 18.64 6.76 5.21
N ARG A 556 17.69 5.87 5.50
CA ARG A 556 16.89 5.22 4.45
C ARG A 556 15.92 6.24 3.83
N PRO A 557 16.00 6.57 2.52
CA PRO A 557 15.05 7.47 1.87
C PRO A 557 13.66 6.82 1.69
N TRP A 558 12.64 7.65 1.52
CA TRP A 558 11.30 7.23 1.08
C TRP A 558 10.73 8.21 0.04
N PHE A 559 9.76 7.77 -0.75
CA PHE A 559 9.35 8.42 -1.99
C PHE A 559 7.82 8.52 -2.09
N GLU A 560 7.26 9.72 -2.11
CA GLU A 560 5.80 9.91 -2.08
C GLU A 560 5.29 10.57 -3.38
N ALA A 561 4.21 10.02 -3.92
CA ALA A 561 3.44 10.64 -4.99
C ALA A 561 2.80 11.95 -4.51
N GLY A 562 2.43 12.83 -5.44
CA GLY A 562 1.73 14.06 -5.08
C GLY A 562 1.05 14.74 -6.26
N ALA A 563 0.10 15.63 -5.96
CA ALA A 563 -0.75 16.30 -6.96
C ALA A 563 0.04 17.04 -8.06
N TRP A 564 1.24 17.53 -7.75
CA TRP A 564 2.13 18.24 -8.69
C TRP A 564 3.27 17.36 -9.23
N GLY A 565 3.39 16.12 -8.75
CA GLY A 565 4.59 15.30 -8.89
C GLY A 565 4.97 14.97 -10.33
N GLY A 566 6.27 14.95 -10.56
CA GLY A 566 6.92 14.74 -11.84
C GLY A 566 7.35 13.29 -12.07
N GLN A 567 8.15 13.14 -13.12
CA GLN A 567 8.55 11.85 -13.67
C GLN A 567 10.07 11.64 -13.70
N TRP A 568 10.88 12.63 -13.30
CA TRP A 568 12.34 12.51 -13.30
C TRP A 568 12.80 11.44 -12.30
N ILE A 569 12.32 11.47 -11.07
CA ILE A 569 12.63 10.47 -10.02
C ILE A 569 12.21 9.08 -10.51
N LYS A 570 10.98 8.97 -11.03
CA LYS A 570 10.40 7.73 -11.56
C LYS A 570 11.20 7.15 -12.74
N LYS A 571 11.84 7.99 -13.57
CA LYS A 571 12.66 7.57 -14.72
C LYS A 571 14.11 7.25 -14.35
N ASN A 572 14.72 7.97 -13.40
CA ASN A 572 16.17 7.94 -13.18
C ASN A 572 16.64 7.09 -11.98
N LEU A 573 15.86 6.97 -10.90
CA LEU A 573 16.23 6.13 -9.76
C LEU A 573 15.87 4.65 -10.02
N ILE A 574 16.48 3.71 -9.30
CA ILE A 574 16.24 2.26 -9.42
C ILE A 574 15.90 1.71 -8.03
N GLY A 575 15.03 0.69 -7.97
CA GLY A 575 14.56 0.06 -6.72
C GLY A 575 13.26 0.66 -6.15
N ILE A 576 12.80 1.79 -6.69
CA ILE A 576 11.50 2.39 -6.37
C ILE A 576 10.38 1.76 -7.22
N ASN A 577 9.12 1.90 -6.79
CA ASN A 577 7.99 1.31 -7.51
C ASN A 577 7.72 2.04 -8.84
N ARG A 578 7.61 1.28 -9.93
CA ARG A 578 7.31 1.81 -11.27
C ARG A 578 5.81 1.98 -11.54
N GLU A 579 4.95 1.41 -10.71
CA GLU A 579 3.50 1.53 -10.85
C GLU A 579 2.92 2.78 -10.18
N GLU A 580 3.73 3.49 -9.38
CA GLU A 580 3.32 4.76 -8.76
C GLU A 580 3.02 5.83 -9.82
N VAL A 581 1.94 6.60 -9.69
CA VAL A 581 1.49 7.57 -10.71
C VAL A 581 2.56 8.61 -11.06
N ASN A 582 3.27 9.11 -10.05
CA ASN A 582 4.39 10.04 -10.14
C ASN A 582 5.23 9.95 -8.86
N TYR A 583 6.31 10.72 -8.80
CA TYR A 583 6.93 11.04 -7.52
C TYR A 583 7.04 12.55 -7.40
N ALA A 584 6.43 13.11 -6.36
CA ALA A 584 6.57 14.51 -6.01
C ALA A 584 7.80 14.71 -5.12
N TRP A 585 7.96 13.83 -4.13
CA TRP A 585 9.02 13.92 -3.13
C TRP A 585 9.93 12.69 -3.13
N ALA A 586 11.23 12.91 -2.99
CA ALA A 586 12.16 11.94 -2.42
C ALA A 586 12.74 12.49 -1.12
N PHE A 587 12.32 11.92 0.00
CA PHE A 587 12.66 12.39 1.35
C PHE A 587 13.98 11.76 1.82
N GLU A 588 15.08 12.45 1.51
CA GLU A 588 16.46 12.02 1.76
C GLU A 588 16.90 12.14 3.21
N LEU A 589 16.46 13.18 3.92
CA LEU A 589 16.67 13.34 5.36
C LEU A 589 15.55 14.17 5.98
N ILE A 590 14.61 13.48 6.63
CA ILE A 590 13.54 14.03 7.44
C ILE A 590 13.54 13.23 8.74
N THR A 591 14.26 13.73 9.74
CA THR A 591 14.56 12.97 10.96
C THR A 591 13.36 12.59 11.83
N PRO A 592 12.19 13.28 11.79
CA PRO A 592 10.97 12.72 12.36
C PRO A 592 10.59 11.37 11.75
N GLU A 593 10.89 11.11 10.48
CA GLU A 593 10.31 10.01 9.71
C GLU A 593 11.29 8.91 9.32
N ASN A 594 12.46 9.26 8.77
CA ASN A 594 13.43 8.30 8.26
C ASN A 594 14.07 7.48 9.38
N GLY A 595 14.44 6.23 9.06
CA GLY A 595 15.25 5.37 9.91
C GLY A 595 16.72 5.31 9.51
N LEU A 596 17.53 4.84 10.45
CA LEU A 596 18.93 4.44 10.25
C LEU A 596 18.95 2.94 10.00
N LEU A 597 19.52 2.54 8.86
CA LEU A 597 19.55 1.17 8.39
C LEU A 597 20.89 0.52 8.71
N PHE A 598 20.86 -0.71 9.23
CA PHE A 598 22.04 -1.50 9.57
C PHE A 598 22.03 -2.84 8.82
N GLU A 599 23.22 -3.32 8.48
CA GLU A 599 23.42 -4.60 7.79
C GLU A 599 24.41 -5.48 8.55
N SER A 600 24.08 -6.75 8.70
CA SER A 600 24.96 -7.79 9.25
C SER A 600 24.89 -9.00 8.34
N LYS A 601 26.01 -9.24 7.63
CA LYS A 601 26.14 -10.20 6.52
C LYS A 601 25.21 -9.86 5.33
N ASP A 602 23.94 -10.17 5.47
CA ASP A 602 22.87 -9.92 4.50
C ASP A 602 21.58 -9.42 5.16
N LEU A 603 21.44 -9.56 6.48
CA LEU A 603 20.24 -9.17 7.23
C LEU A 603 20.19 -7.66 7.49
N LEU A 604 19.02 -7.08 7.24
CA LEU A 604 18.73 -5.65 7.43
C LEU A 604 17.89 -5.41 8.69
N LEU A 605 18.27 -4.39 9.46
CA LEU A 605 17.54 -3.92 10.64
C LEU A 605 17.50 -2.38 10.63
N GLU A 606 16.31 -1.81 10.75
CA GLU A 606 16.12 -0.36 10.81
C GLU A 606 15.66 0.10 12.20
N VAL A 607 16.17 1.26 12.64
CA VAL A 607 15.72 1.96 13.86
C VAL A 607 15.42 3.41 13.54
N SER A 608 14.57 4.07 14.32
CA SER A 608 14.26 5.48 14.09
C SER A 608 15.47 6.38 14.36
N PHE A 609 15.61 7.48 13.59
CA PHE A 609 16.73 8.42 13.72
C PHE A 609 16.88 8.99 15.15
N ASP A 610 15.79 9.05 15.92
CA ASP A 610 15.78 9.58 17.29
C ASP A 610 16.88 8.95 18.18
N PHE A 611 17.25 7.68 17.97
CA PHE A 611 18.30 7.00 18.73
C PHE A 611 19.69 7.65 18.62
N ILE A 612 20.12 8.09 17.42
CA ILE A 612 21.45 8.72 17.26
C ILE A 612 21.48 10.09 17.93
N MET A 613 20.36 10.80 17.94
CA MET A 613 20.24 12.10 18.60
C MET A 613 20.23 11.95 20.12
N PHE A 614 19.46 11.01 20.67
CA PHE A 614 19.37 10.82 22.11
C PHE A 614 20.71 10.42 22.75
N LEU A 615 21.54 9.65 22.03
CA LEU A 615 22.85 9.18 22.51
C LEU A 615 24.00 10.13 22.13
N PHE A 616 23.99 10.68 20.90
CA PHE A 616 25.15 11.33 20.28
C PHE A 616 24.87 12.69 19.61
N ASN A 617 23.79 13.42 19.96
CA ASN A 617 23.48 14.75 19.40
C ASN A 617 24.66 15.75 19.37
N LYS A 618 25.59 15.71 20.34
CA LYS A 618 26.77 16.57 20.39
C LYS A 618 27.80 16.29 19.30
N ASN A 619 27.87 15.05 18.81
CA ASN A 619 28.72 14.66 17.69
C ASN A 619 28.07 15.12 16.37
N ILE A 620 26.77 14.88 16.23
CA ILE A 620 25.98 15.24 15.03
C ILE A 620 25.86 16.76 14.82
N LEU A 621 25.47 17.50 15.86
CA LEU A 621 25.17 18.94 15.77
C LEU A 621 26.38 19.83 16.11
N GLY A 622 27.35 19.29 16.86
CA GLY A 622 28.34 20.09 17.58
C GLY A 622 27.78 20.72 18.86
N LYS A 623 28.67 21.01 19.82
CA LYS A 623 28.32 21.41 21.21
C LYS A 623 27.33 22.59 21.31
N ASN A 624 27.50 23.62 20.48
CA ASN A 624 26.68 24.83 20.53
C ASN A 624 25.27 24.60 19.96
N ASN A 625 25.17 23.89 18.84
CA ASN A 625 23.87 23.59 18.22
C ASN A 625 23.10 22.55 19.04
N ALA A 626 23.78 21.55 19.63
CA ALA A 626 23.15 20.63 20.59
C ALA A 626 22.58 21.35 21.82
N ALA A 627 23.13 22.50 22.22
CA ALA A 627 22.54 23.33 23.28
C ALA A 627 21.32 24.15 22.80
N ARG A 628 21.20 24.46 21.50
CA ARG A 628 20.06 25.17 20.90
C ARG A 628 18.90 24.25 20.56
N PHE A 629 19.18 23.13 19.90
CA PHE A 629 18.17 22.22 19.33
C PHE A 629 17.96 20.93 20.15
N GLY A 630 18.86 20.61 21.08
CA GLY A 630 18.74 19.43 21.92
C GLY A 630 18.85 18.13 21.10
N ASP A 631 17.75 17.38 21.05
CA ASP A 631 17.63 16.15 20.27
C ASP A 631 17.01 16.37 18.88
N ASP A 632 16.47 17.56 18.60
CA ASP A 632 15.91 17.89 17.28
C ASP A 632 17.07 18.11 16.29
N PHE A 633 17.07 17.39 15.17
CA PHE A 633 18.00 17.67 14.07
C PHE A 633 17.36 18.74 13.17
N PRO A 634 17.98 19.92 13.00
CA PRO A 634 17.26 21.08 12.48
C PRO A 634 17.17 21.15 10.95
N ILE A 635 17.82 20.25 10.21
CA ILE A 635 17.96 20.32 8.74
C ILE A 635 17.17 19.19 8.07
N ARG A 636 16.43 19.54 7.01
CA ARG A 636 15.83 18.65 6.03
C ARG A 636 16.60 18.70 4.72
N PHE A 637 16.69 17.54 4.05
CA PHE A 637 17.00 17.43 2.63
C PHE A 637 15.92 16.61 1.94
N ASP A 638 15.35 17.11 0.84
CA ASP A 638 14.44 16.37 -0.02
C ASP A 638 14.51 16.83 -1.47
N PHE A 639 14.17 15.93 -2.40
CA PHE A 639 14.03 16.30 -3.81
C PHE A 639 12.57 16.56 -4.14
N LEU A 640 12.31 17.73 -4.74
CA LEU A 640 11.02 18.10 -5.32
C LEU A 640 11.12 17.91 -6.85
N ASP A 641 10.32 17.00 -7.40
CA ASP A 641 10.27 16.72 -8.84
C ASP A 641 8.98 17.27 -9.47
N THR A 642 9.12 18.32 -10.26
CA THR A 642 8.05 18.92 -11.07
C THR A 642 8.26 18.69 -12.57
N VAL A 643 9.23 17.85 -12.97
CA VAL A 643 9.56 17.55 -14.38
C VAL A 643 8.45 16.71 -15.01
N GLU A 644 7.88 17.19 -16.12
CA GLU A 644 6.61 16.66 -16.68
C GLU A 644 5.42 16.71 -15.70
N GLY A 645 5.56 17.44 -14.59
CA GLY A 645 4.54 17.63 -13.55
C GLY A 645 3.91 19.02 -13.55
N GLY A 646 3.37 19.42 -12.40
CA GLY A 646 2.73 20.72 -12.18
C GLY A 646 3.58 21.70 -11.37
N ASN A 647 3.10 22.94 -11.26
CA ASN A 647 3.65 23.88 -10.28
C ASN A 647 3.36 23.40 -8.86
N LEU A 648 4.31 23.60 -7.94
CA LEU A 648 4.10 23.50 -6.50
C LEU A 648 3.14 24.61 -6.02
N SER A 649 2.50 24.43 -4.87
CA SER A 649 1.66 25.45 -4.23
C SER A 649 2.41 26.77 -4.03
N ILE A 650 1.74 27.90 -4.28
CA ILE A 650 2.21 29.22 -3.85
C ILE A 650 2.11 29.27 -2.33
N GLN A 651 3.25 29.46 -1.67
CA GLN A 651 3.37 29.21 -0.22
C GLN A 651 4.38 30.13 0.47
N CYS A 652 4.37 30.11 1.80
CA CYS A 652 5.41 30.69 2.65
C CYS A 652 5.57 29.90 3.95
N HIS A 653 6.62 30.19 4.72
CA HIS A 653 6.88 29.60 6.04
C HIS A 653 6.69 30.61 7.17
N PRO A 654 6.29 30.17 8.38
CA PRO A 654 6.13 31.06 9.53
C PRO A 654 7.44 31.72 9.95
N SER A 655 7.35 32.89 10.58
CA SER A 655 8.47 33.47 11.33
C SER A 655 8.76 32.68 12.62
N GLU A 656 9.99 32.77 13.15
CA GLU A 656 10.38 32.14 14.43
C GLU A 656 9.43 32.54 15.58
N LYS A 657 8.98 33.79 15.60
CA LYS A 657 8.00 34.28 16.59
C LYS A 657 6.65 33.57 16.41
N TYR A 658 6.12 33.57 15.18
CA TYR A 658 4.79 33.04 14.91
C TYR A 658 4.70 31.53 15.19
N ILE A 659 5.71 30.77 14.77
CA ILE A 659 5.71 29.31 14.97
C ILE A 659 5.78 28.95 16.46
N LYS A 660 6.53 29.73 17.25
CA LYS A 660 6.64 29.55 18.70
C LYS A 660 5.35 29.88 19.43
N GLU A 661 4.70 30.99 19.08
CA GLU A 661 3.47 31.47 19.72
C GLU A 661 2.24 30.61 19.38
N ASN A 662 2.15 30.08 18.16
CA ASN A 662 0.95 29.37 17.68
C ASN A 662 1.04 27.83 17.79
N PHE A 663 2.23 27.23 17.67
CA PHE A 663 2.40 25.77 17.61
C PHE A 663 3.41 25.21 18.64
N GLY A 664 4.14 26.09 19.33
CA GLY A 664 5.09 25.75 20.39
C GLY A 664 6.50 25.37 19.92
N GLU A 665 6.76 25.36 18.60
CA GLU A 665 8.04 24.97 18.01
C GLU A 665 9.19 25.93 18.34
N ASN A 666 10.42 25.41 18.44
CA ASN A 666 11.59 26.17 18.94
C ASN A 666 12.42 26.87 17.85
N PHE A 667 12.15 26.57 16.59
CA PHE A 667 12.81 27.12 15.40
C PHE A 667 11.83 27.05 14.22
N THR A 668 12.12 27.75 13.12
CA THR A 668 11.22 27.83 11.96
C THR A 668 11.84 27.28 10.69
N GLN A 669 11.11 27.41 9.56
CA GLN A 669 11.56 27.00 8.25
C GLN A 669 12.18 28.12 7.41
N ASP A 670 13.50 28.04 7.22
CA ASP A 670 14.26 28.73 6.19
C ASP A 670 14.64 27.72 5.12
N GLU A 671 14.22 27.96 3.87
CA GLU A 671 14.29 27.02 2.74
C GLU A 671 15.27 27.52 1.67
N THR A 672 15.77 26.61 0.84
CA THR A 672 16.56 26.94 -0.35
C THR A 672 16.28 25.96 -1.48
N TYR A 673 16.28 26.44 -2.72
CA TYR A 673 16.18 25.60 -3.91
C TYR A 673 17.51 25.57 -4.64
N TYR A 674 18.14 24.40 -4.66
CA TYR A 674 19.23 24.09 -5.58
C TYR A 674 18.68 23.30 -6.77
N ILE A 675 18.75 23.85 -7.97
CA ILE A 675 18.16 23.23 -9.16
C ILE A 675 19.09 22.13 -9.66
N LEU A 676 18.79 20.87 -9.33
CA LEU A 676 19.61 19.71 -9.71
C LEU A 676 19.43 19.35 -11.20
N ASP A 677 18.23 19.56 -11.73
CA ASP A 677 17.92 19.48 -13.17
C ASP A 677 16.77 20.42 -13.53
N ALA A 678 16.68 20.82 -14.80
CA ALA A 678 15.64 21.73 -15.28
C ALA A 678 15.33 21.58 -16.77
N ASP A 679 14.04 21.62 -17.10
CA ASP A 679 13.53 21.84 -18.44
C ASP A 679 13.89 23.24 -18.94
N LYS A 680 13.89 23.42 -20.26
CA LYS A 680 14.27 24.68 -20.92
C LYS A 680 13.47 25.91 -20.45
N ASP A 681 12.19 25.71 -20.14
CA ASP A 681 11.24 26.77 -19.76
C ASP A 681 10.89 26.73 -18.25
N ALA A 682 11.70 26.02 -17.46
CA ALA A 682 11.54 25.92 -16.01
C ALA A 682 11.81 27.25 -15.29
N GLY A 683 11.27 27.39 -14.09
CA GLY A 683 11.43 28.59 -13.28
C GLY A 683 10.93 28.45 -11.86
N VAL A 684 11.19 29.48 -11.06
CA VAL A 684 10.82 29.58 -9.64
C VAL A 684 10.01 30.86 -9.45
N TYR A 685 8.85 30.75 -8.80
CA TYR A 685 8.12 31.90 -8.29
C TYR A 685 8.81 32.34 -6.99
N LEU A 686 9.24 33.60 -6.90
CA LEU A 686 9.98 34.09 -5.73
C LEU A 686 9.81 35.60 -5.54
N GLY A 687 9.27 36.00 -4.40
CA GLY A 687 9.08 37.40 -4.01
C GLY A 687 8.04 38.16 -4.84
N PHE A 688 7.61 39.30 -4.34
CA PHE A 688 6.50 40.06 -4.93
C PHE A 688 6.91 40.97 -6.09
N GLN A 689 5.95 41.33 -6.94
CA GLN A 689 6.11 42.45 -7.88
C GLN A 689 6.32 43.78 -7.12
N GLU A 690 6.98 44.76 -7.75
CA GLU A 690 7.29 46.04 -7.10
C GLU A 690 6.03 46.84 -6.71
N ASP A 691 4.97 46.73 -7.50
CA ASP A 691 3.68 47.40 -7.36
C ASP A 691 2.61 46.56 -6.66
N ILE A 692 3.01 45.50 -5.93
CA ILE A 692 2.12 44.64 -5.14
C ILE A 692 1.15 45.42 -4.25
N ASP A 693 -0.16 45.16 -4.43
CA ASP A 693 -1.22 45.47 -3.48
C ASP A 693 -1.53 44.21 -2.63
N PRO A 694 -1.15 44.17 -1.34
CA PRO A 694 -1.42 43.03 -0.46
C PRO A 694 -2.91 42.78 -0.22
N GLN A 695 -3.75 43.82 -0.18
CA GLN A 695 -5.18 43.66 0.07
C GLN A 695 -5.84 43.02 -1.16
N GLN A 696 -5.54 43.54 -2.36
CA GLN A 696 -6.09 42.98 -3.59
C GLN A 696 -5.64 41.53 -3.82
N PHE A 697 -4.36 41.23 -3.54
CA PHE A 697 -3.86 39.85 -3.61
C PHE A 697 -4.61 38.91 -2.67
N ARG A 698 -4.88 39.36 -1.43
CA ARG A 698 -5.68 38.59 -0.46
C ARG A 698 -7.10 38.33 -0.96
N GLU A 699 -7.77 39.37 -1.46
CA GLU A 699 -9.15 39.29 -1.96
C GLU A 699 -9.27 38.34 -3.16
N GLU A 700 -8.29 38.32 -4.07
CA GLU A 700 -8.29 37.38 -5.20
C GLU A 700 -8.04 35.93 -4.76
N LEU A 701 -7.15 35.70 -3.78
CA LEU A 701 -6.93 34.36 -3.20
C LEU A 701 -8.18 33.84 -2.45
N GLU A 702 -8.83 34.68 -1.64
CA GLU A 702 -10.04 34.31 -0.91
C GLU A 702 -11.21 34.04 -1.87
N GLN A 703 -11.38 34.84 -2.92
CA GLN A 703 -12.37 34.57 -3.98
C GLN A 703 -12.05 33.31 -4.77
N SER A 704 -10.77 33.05 -5.06
CA SER A 704 -10.33 31.82 -5.72
C SER A 704 -10.72 30.58 -4.92
N ASN A 705 -10.40 30.56 -3.63
CA ASN A 705 -10.71 29.46 -2.71
C ASN A 705 -12.22 29.24 -2.55
N GLN A 706 -13.03 30.32 -2.53
CA GLN A 706 -14.49 30.22 -2.37
C GLN A 706 -15.25 29.85 -3.65
N LYS A 707 -14.75 30.26 -4.83
CA LYS A 707 -15.51 30.22 -6.09
C LYS A 707 -14.83 29.40 -7.20
N SER A 708 -13.67 28.79 -6.93
CA SER A 708 -12.83 28.10 -7.91
C SER A 708 -12.48 28.98 -9.12
N ILE A 709 -12.11 30.24 -8.86
CA ILE A 709 -11.68 31.21 -9.89
C ILE A 709 -10.15 31.19 -9.97
N PRO A 710 -9.51 30.92 -11.12
CA PRO A 710 -8.05 30.93 -11.24
C PRO A 710 -7.44 32.30 -10.92
N VAL A 711 -6.31 32.32 -10.21
CA VAL A 711 -5.52 33.53 -9.93
C VAL A 711 -4.35 33.64 -10.90
N GLU A 712 -4.17 34.81 -11.52
CA GLU A 712 -2.99 35.12 -12.34
C GLU A 712 -1.81 35.50 -11.44
N ILE A 713 -1.17 34.51 -10.81
CA ILE A 713 -0.13 34.72 -9.79
C ILE A 713 1.03 35.62 -10.26
N THR A 714 1.36 35.64 -11.55
CA THR A 714 2.42 36.49 -12.13
C THR A 714 2.18 37.99 -11.98
N ARG A 715 0.93 38.41 -11.75
CA ARG A 715 0.57 39.79 -11.40
C ARG A 715 1.03 40.21 -9.99
N TYR A 716 1.28 39.24 -9.10
CA TYR A 716 1.60 39.47 -7.70
C TYR A 716 2.99 38.98 -7.30
N VAL A 717 3.44 37.87 -7.89
CA VAL A 717 4.69 37.17 -7.57
C VAL A 717 5.58 37.14 -8.81
N GLN A 718 6.87 37.47 -8.65
CA GLN A 718 7.84 37.41 -9.73
C GLN A 718 8.12 35.94 -10.12
N TYR A 719 8.25 35.68 -11.42
CA TYR A 719 8.69 34.40 -11.95
C TYR A 719 10.11 34.55 -12.54
N HIS A 720 11.04 33.75 -12.05
CA HIS A 720 12.45 33.79 -12.46
C HIS A 720 12.79 32.51 -13.21
N PRO A 721 13.31 32.58 -14.45
CA PRO A 721 13.78 31.40 -15.17
C PRO A 721 14.87 30.66 -14.37
N ALA A 722 14.76 29.35 -14.32
CA ALA A 722 15.67 28.48 -13.56
C ALA A 722 16.45 27.58 -14.52
N LYS A 723 17.71 27.31 -14.17
CA LYS A 723 18.60 26.41 -14.89
C LYS A 723 19.30 25.49 -13.92
N LYS A 724 19.80 24.38 -14.46
CA LYS A 724 20.65 23.44 -13.73
C LYS A 724 21.80 24.17 -13.03
N HIS A 725 21.93 23.92 -11.72
CA HIS A 725 22.87 24.51 -10.76
C HIS A 725 22.61 25.97 -10.34
N ASP A 726 21.47 26.58 -10.70
CA ASP A 726 21.00 27.81 -10.05
C ASP A 726 20.62 27.55 -8.59
N PHE A 727 20.74 28.59 -7.75
CA PHE A 727 20.49 28.50 -6.30
C PHE A 727 19.68 29.70 -5.78
N PHE A 728 18.52 29.41 -5.19
CA PHE A 728 17.57 30.39 -4.68
C PHE A 728 17.48 30.29 -3.15
N LEU A 729 17.57 31.43 -2.47
CA LEU A 729 17.42 31.56 -1.03
C LEU A 729 15.97 31.90 -0.71
N ILE A 730 15.35 31.15 0.20
CA ILE A 730 13.95 31.30 0.60
C ILE A 730 13.88 31.40 2.13
N PRO A 731 14.35 32.51 2.75
CA PRO A 731 14.18 32.68 4.19
C PRO A 731 12.70 32.67 4.55
N ASN A 732 12.38 32.32 5.80
CA ASN A 732 11.03 32.38 6.36
C ASN A 732 10.34 33.71 6.04
N SER A 733 9.01 33.70 5.90
CA SER A 733 8.20 34.82 5.39
C SER A 733 8.32 35.16 3.89
N THR A 734 9.15 34.47 3.09
CA THR A 734 9.17 34.66 1.62
C THR A 734 7.99 33.97 0.93
N ILE A 735 7.30 34.67 0.02
CA ILE A 735 6.39 34.03 -0.95
C ILE A 735 7.17 33.33 -2.06
N HIS A 736 6.89 32.05 -2.29
CA HIS A 736 7.63 31.24 -3.26
C HIS A 736 6.80 30.05 -3.79
N SER A 737 7.33 29.41 -4.84
CA SER A 737 6.92 28.09 -5.35
C SER A 737 7.93 27.58 -6.38
N ALA A 738 8.24 26.28 -6.35
CA ALA A 738 8.87 25.59 -7.46
C ALA A 738 7.90 25.52 -8.65
N GLY A 739 8.23 26.19 -9.75
CA GLY A 739 7.48 26.03 -11.00
C GLY A 739 7.65 24.63 -11.59
N LYS A 740 6.81 24.28 -12.57
CA LYS A 740 6.95 23.05 -13.35
C LYS A 740 8.30 22.96 -14.07
N GLY A 741 8.75 21.74 -14.34
CA GLY A 741 9.97 21.46 -15.09
C GLY A 741 11.27 21.50 -14.28
N ASN A 742 11.23 21.49 -12.95
CA ASN A 742 12.41 21.48 -12.09
C ASN A 742 12.57 20.13 -11.38
N LEU A 743 13.80 19.66 -11.23
CA LEU A 743 14.20 18.80 -10.13
C LEU A 743 14.97 19.66 -9.13
N VAL A 744 14.36 19.93 -7.99
CA VAL A 744 14.93 20.77 -6.93
C VAL A 744 15.49 19.88 -5.84
N LEU A 745 16.73 20.10 -5.41
CA LEU A 745 17.16 19.72 -4.07
C LEU A 745 16.75 20.85 -3.13
N GLU A 746 15.72 20.58 -2.32
CA GLU A 746 15.32 21.45 -1.22
C GLU A 746 16.28 21.20 -0.05
N ILE A 747 16.85 22.28 0.48
CA ILE A 747 17.60 22.25 1.74
C ILE A 747 16.95 23.27 2.67
N SER A 748 16.37 22.76 3.75
CA SER A 748 15.58 23.56 4.69
C SER A 748 16.09 23.37 6.11
N ALA A 749 16.26 24.44 6.87
CA ALA A 749 16.06 24.31 8.31
C ALA A 749 14.55 24.11 8.52
N THR A 750 14.04 23.17 9.32
CA THR A 750 12.58 23.06 9.59
C THR A 750 12.24 22.14 10.76
N PRO A 751 11.23 22.46 11.60
CA PRO A 751 10.69 21.52 12.58
C PRO A 751 9.77 20.46 11.97
N TYR A 752 9.30 20.64 10.71
CA TYR A 752 8.86 19.63 9.72
C TYR A 752 7.65 20.08 8.87
N ILE A 753 6.46 20.22 9.47
CA ILE A 753 5.16 20.27 8.75
C ILE A 753 4.60 21.68 8.46
N PHE A 754 5.44 22.72 8.51
CA PHE A 754 4.98 24.12 8.57
C PHE A 754 5.17 24.86 7.25
N THR A 755 4.20 24.68 6.35
CA THR A 755 4.11 25.38 5.07
C THR A 755 2.70 25.94 4.90
N PHE A 756 2.58 27.26 4.75
CA PHE A 756 1.29 27.93 4.58
C PHE A 756 0.98 28.11 3.10
N LYS A 757 0.11 27.24 2.58
CA LYS A 757 -0.32 27.28 1.18
C LYS A 757 -1.33 28.41 0.99
N MET A 758 -1.19 29.20 -0.07
CA MET A 758 -2.09 30.31 -0.42
C MET A 758 -2.90 30.00 -1.68
N TYR A 759 -2.29 29.31 -2.64
CA TYR A 759 -2.94 28.93 -3.88
C TYR A 759 -2.29 27.67 -4.45
N ASP A 760 -3.10 26.73 -4.92
CA ASP A 760 -2.63 25.48 -5.51
C ASP A 760 -3.18 25.23 -6.93
N TRP A 761 -3.32 26.30 -7.71
CA TRP A 761 -3.67 26.21 -9.14
C TRP A 761 -5.04 25.57 -9.41
N LEU A 762 -5.92 25.55 -8.39
CA LEU A 762 -7.22 24.87 -8.35
C LEU A 762 -7.15 23.37 -8.70
N ARG A 763 -5.99 22.76 -8.47
CA ARG A 763 -5.77 21.35 -8.75
C ARG A 763 -6.26 20.49 -7.57
N PRO A 764 -6.98 19.39 -7.83
CA PRO A 764 -7.29 18.42 -6.78
C PRO A 764 -6.02 17.69 -6.30
N ASP A 765 -6.12 16.97 -5.19
CA ASP A 765 -5.16 15.93 -4.83
C ASP A 765 -5.34 14.64 -5.66
N LEU A 766 -4.68 13.56 -5.24
CA LEU A 766 -4.73 12.26 -5.93
C LEU A 766 -6.03 11.50 -5.66
N ASP A 767 -6.79 11.85 -4.62
CA ASP A 767 -8.10 11.28 -4.31
C ASP A 767 -9.25 12.08 -4.96
N GLY A 768 -8.95 13.26 -5.50
CA GLY A 768 -9.87 14.12 -6.26
C GLY A 768 -10.36 15.37 -5.51
N GLU A 769 -9.90 15.58 -4.27
CA GLU A 769 -10.41 16.62 -3.38
C GLU A 769 -9.56 17.91 -3.42
N PRO A 770 -10.13 19.09 -3.09
CA PRO A 770 -9.36 20.33 -3.01
C PRO A 770 -8.36 20.31 -1.85
N ARG A 771 -7.08 20.61 -2.11
CA ARG A 771 -6.06 20.66 -1.06
C ARG A 771 -6.30 21.83 -0.08
N PRO A 772 -6.10 21.64 1.25
CA PRO A 772 -6.24 22.72 2.23
C PRO A 772 -5.36 23.94 1.94
N ILE A 773 -5.95 25.13 2.08
CA ILE A 773 -5.31 26.44 1.89
C ILE A 773 -5.37 27.23 3.21
N ASN A 774 -4.32 28.01 3.49
CA ASN A 774 -4.03 28.62 4.80
C ASN A 774 -3.79 30.14 4.69
N ILE A 775 -4.64 30.85 3.93
CA ILE A 775 -4.47 32.28 3.57
C ILE A 775 -4.19 33.14 4.82
N GLU A 776 -4.96 32.97 5.90
CA GLU A 776 -4.78 33.76 7.13
C GLU A 776 -3.41 33.53 7.80
N HIS A 777 -2.97 32.27 7.94
CA HIS A 777 -1.64 31.96 8.48
C HIS A 777 -0.53 32.54 7.61
N ALA A 778 -0.68 32.47 6.29
CA ALA A 778 0.28 33.06 5.36
C ALA A 778 0.35 34.59 5.50
N PHE A 779 -0.79 35.29 5.45
CA PHE A 779 -0.83 36.76 5.55
C PHE A 779 -0.35 37.31 6.90
N ASN A 780 -0.47 36.54 7.98
CA ASN A 780 0.14 36.86 9.27
C ASN A 780 1.68 36.73 9.28
N ASN A 781 2.29 36.20 8.21
CA ASN A 781 3.73 35.95 8.11
C ASN A 781 4.42 36.55 6.89
N LEU A 782 3.74 36.88 5.79
CA LEU A 782 4.37 37.37 4.55
C LEU A 782 5.20 38.65 4.73
N ASP A 783 6.47 38.62 4.27
CA ASP A 783 7.34 39.79 4.19
C ASP A 783 7.20 40.48 2.83
N PHE A 784 6.22 41.38 2.73
CA PHE A 784 5.96 42.20 1.54
C PHE A 784 7.12 43.16 1.16
N SER A 785 8.18 43.28 1.98
CA SER A 785 9.39 44.03 1.58
C SER A 785 10.27 43.27 0.58
N ARG A 786 10.06 41.96 0.39
CA ARG A 786 10.81 41.10 -0.55
C ARG A 786 10.20 41.20 -1.94
N LYS A 787 10.35 42.37 -2.55
CA LYS A 787 9.74 42.74 -3.82
C LYS A 787 10.71 43.40 -4.82
N GLY A 788 10.30 43.45 -6.08
CA GLY A 788 11.07 44.05 -7.18
C GLY A 788 12.52 43.58 -7.28
N GLU A 789 13.43 44.50 -7.59
CA GLU A 789 14.86 44.20 -7.78
C GLU A 789 15.59 43.71 -6.51
N LYS A 790 15.03 43.94 -5.31
CA LYS A 790 15.58 43.41 -4.06
C LYS A 790 15.67 41.89 -4.10
N VAL A 791 14.66 41.21 -4.66
CA VAL A 791 14.61 39.75 -4.83
C VAL A 791 15.81 39.24 -5.63
N LYS A 792 16.06 39.81 -6.82
CA LYS A 792 17.16 39.41 -7.72
C LYS A 792 18.56 39.74 -7.18
N LYS A 793 18.64 40.60 -6.16
CA LYS A 793 19.88 41.02 -5.52
C LYS A 793 20.20 40.20 -4.27
N GLU A 794 19.18 39.85 -3.48
CA GLU A 794 19.36 39.27 -2.15
C GLU A 794 18.95 37.80 -2.06
N LEU A 795 18.05 37.33 -2.93
CA LEU A 795 17.47 35.97 -2.86
C LEU A 795 17.89 35.05 -4.00
N ILE A 796 18.48 35.57 -5.08
CA ILE A 796 19.00 34.77 -6.21
C ILE A 796 20.53 34.79 -6.15
N SER A 797 21.14 33.63 -5.90
CA SER A 797 22.59 33.53 -5.76
C SER A 797 23.30 33.65 -7.09
N LYS A 798 24.45 34.33 -7.08
CA LYS A 798 25.29 34.55 -8.26
C LYS A 798 26.63 33.84 -8.02
N PRO A 799 26.84 32.63 -8.57
CA PRO A 799 28.09 31.92 -8.38
C PRO A 799 29.24 32.71 -8.98
N VAL A 800 30.34 32.84 -8.23
CA VAL A 800 31.58 33.47 -8.66
C VAL A 800 32.69 32.44 -8.64
N VAL A 801 33.54 32.43 -9.67
CA VAL A 801 34.75 31.61 -9.68
C VAL A 801 35.73 32.22 -8.68
N ILE A 802 35.99 31.51 -7.60
CA ILE A 802 37.09 31.83 -6.69
C ILE A 802 38.36 31.29 -7.33
N ASN A 803 39.28 32.18 -7.72
CA ASN A 803 40.63 31.78 -8.09
C ASN A 803 41.34 31.31 -6.80
N ALA A 804 41.58 30.00 -6.71
CA ALA A 804 42.32 29.36 -5.62
C ALA A 804 43.84 29.44 -5.85
#